data_AF-A0A5N5FXL9-F1
#
_entry.id   AF-A0A5N5FXL9-F1
#
_cell.length_a   1.000
_cell.length_b   1.000
_cell.length_c   1.000
_cell.angle_alpha   90.00
_cell.angle_beta   90.00
_cell.angle_gamma   90.00
#
_symmetry.space_group_name_H-M   'P 1'
#
loop_
_entity.id
_entity.type
_entity.pdbx_description
1 polymer ?
#
loop_
_entity_poly.entity_id
_entity_poly.type
_entity_poly.pdbx_seq_one_letter_code
_entity_poly.pdbx_strand_id
1 'polypeptide(L)'
;MGETAREDSSKGTVISVEDALETVLRVVQRLPPVTVPLHDAAGKVLAEDIRAREPLPPYPASVKDGYAVVASDGPGEYPVIAESRAGNDGLGITVTPGTVAYVTTGGPMPDGADAVVQVEDTEEIEEHSLDSRKVRILIQTSRGVDIRPVGCDIEADAVVLTSGQKIGASEIGLLATVGVTMVKVYPTPTIGVLSTGDELVEPMTGCLNRGQIRDSNRAMILAASLQHHCKVLDLGIARDDEEVLENIINTAISAGVDVILTSGGVSMGDRDYVKPLFQRRGTVHFSKVWMKPGKPLNFAEINSRPAENMPMKRIFAFGLPGNPVSCLVCFHVFVVPTIRRLAGWKNPHLLRVHARLRQPLKTDPARPEFHRAIVGWELNDGLGYPGFVAESTGHQRSSRILSMKSANALLELPATGSVIAAGTSVPAIIISDISNAICESSLSPNSASPFQRFILQERTVAESQDAGVRVAILTVSDTVASGAGPDRSGPRAVSVVNSCSERLGGARVVSTAVVPDDVSKIKDVLHRWSDIEQMDLILTLGGTGFTPRDVTPEATKELIEKETPGLLHVMMQESLKVTPTAMLSRSAAGIRGSSLIINMPGNPNAVAECMEALLPALKHGLKQIRGDKREKHPRHVPHAQGATTDVWEQSYTLASASGTEPGCSCCR
;
A
#
# COMPACT_ATOMS: atom_id res chain seq x y z
N MET A 1 72.86 7.19 12.33
CA MET A 1 71.94 7.43 11.19
C MET A 1 70.89 6.36 11.27
N GLY A 2 69.74 6.68 11.85
CA GLY A 2 68.67 5.72 12.13
C GLY A 2 67.69 5.67 10.96
N GLU A 3 67.45 4.47 10.45
CA GLU A 3 66.38 4.17 9.51
C GLU A 3 65.02 4.42 10.18
N THR A 4 64.31 5.42 9.68
CA THR A 4 62.91 5.67 10.01
C THR A 4 62.05 4.60 9.37
N ALA A 5 61.51 3.71 10.21
CA ALA A 5 60.43 2.80 9.86
C ALA A 5 59.23 3.60 9.35
N ARG A 6 58.76 3.26 8.14
CA ARG A 6 57.48 3.71 7.61
C ARG A 6 56.38 3.04 8.46
N GLU A 7 55.67 3.84 9.25
CA GLU A 7 54.46 3.41 9.94
C GLU A 7 53.38 3.01 8.93
N ASP A 8 52.86 1.81 9.12
CA ASP A 8 51.79 1.18 8.37
C ASP A 8 50.45 1.92 8.58
N SER A 9 49.88 2.48 7.51
CA SER A 9 48.69 3.34 7.51
C SER A 9 47.35 2.57 7.55
N SER A 10 47.31 1.37 8.12
CA SER A 10 46.19 0.42 8.00
C SER A 10 45.12 0.50 9.10
N LYS A 11 45.17 1.47 10.03
CA LYS A 11 44.09 1.71 11.01
C LYS A 11 42.92 2.47 10.38
N GLY A 12 42.00 1.75 9.72
CA GLY A 12 40.81 2.33 9.09
C GLY A 12 40.00 3.25 10.02
N THR A 13 39.97 4.55 9.66
CA THR A 13 39.25 5.63 10.33
C THR A 13 37.75 5.34 10.37
N VAL A 14 37.12 5.56 11.53
CA VAL A 14 35.66 5.45 11.67
C VAL A 14 35.02 6.70 11.07
N ILE A 15 34.14 6.54 10.07
CA ILE A 15 33.48 7.65 9.37
C ILE A 15 32.11 7.97 10.00
N SER A 16 31.65 9.22 9.90
CA SER A 16 30.29 9.60 10.34
C SER A 16 29.22 8.94 9.46
N VAL A 17 27.96 8.98 9.88
CA VAL A 17 26.85 8.41 9.08
C VAL A 17 26.61 9.25 7.83
N GLU A 18 26.68 10.57 8.00
CA GLU A 18 26.47 11.57 6.95
C GLU A 18 27.54 11.43 5.87
N ASP A 19 28.82 11.41 6.24
CA ASP A 19 29.93 11.27 5.28
C ASP A 19 29.92 9.89 4.59
N ALA A 20 29.52 8.84 5.32
CA ALA A 20 29.38 7.50 4.75
C ALA A 20 28.25 7.45 3.72
N LEU A 21 27.09 8.02 4.02
CA LEU A 21 25.95 8.08 3.10
C LEU A 21 26.27 8.97 1.89
N GLU A 22 26.89 10.12 2.08
CA GLU A 22 27.33 10.99 0.99
C GLU A 22 28.35 10.27 0.09
N THR A 23 29.30 9.55 0.68
CA THR A 23 30.25 8.73 -0.07
C THR A 23 29.54 7.68 -0.93
N VAL A 24 28.57 6.97 -0.37
CA VAL A 24 27.74 6.00 -1.12
C VAL A 24 27.02 6.69 -2.29
N LEU A 25 26.30 7.77 -2.03
CA LEU A 25 25.49 8.47 -3.04
C LEU A 25 26.32 9.16 -4.13
N ARG A 26 27.58 9.53 -3.82
CA ARG A 26 28.54 10.08 -4.79
C ARG A 26 29.09 9.00 -5.72
N VAL A 27 29.38 7.81 -5.19
CA VAL A 27 29.94 6.69 -5.95
C VAL A 27 28.88 6.05 -6.84
N VAL A 28 27.65 5.94 -6.35
CA VAL A 28 26.55 5.29 -7.05
C VAL A 28 25.94 6.21 -8.12
N GLN A 29 25.85 5.69 -9.35
CA GLN A 29 25.23 6.36 -10.49
C GLN A 29 23.90 5.72 -10.85
N ARG A 30 23.01 6.48 -11.51
CA ARG A 30 21.71 5.96 -11.98
C ARG A 30 21.93 4.84 -12.98
N LEU A 31 21.07 3.84 -12.97
CA LEU A 31 21.08 2.80 -13.99
C LEU A 31 20.67 3.39 -15.36
N PRO A 32 21.12 2.80 -16.48
CA PRO A 32 20.62 3.16 -17.79
C PRO A 32 19.10 2.99 -17.88
N PRO A 33 18.37 3.93 -18.49
CA PRO A 33 16.93 3.83 -18.62
C PRO A 33 16.53 2.70 -19.56
N VAL A 34 15.35 2.13 -19.32
CA VAL A 34 14.74 1.07 -20.10
C VAL A 34 13.32 1.45 -20.49
N THR A 35 12.81 0.91 -21.59
CA THR A 35 11.42 1.10 -22.01
C THR A 35 10.59 -0.10 -21.55
N VAL A 36 9.50 0.16 -20.83
CA VAL A 36 8.62 -0.87 -20.27
C VAL A 36 7.16 -0.63 -20.65
N PRO A 37 6.30 -1.66 -20.66
CA PRO A 37 4.86 -1.48 -20.77
C PRO A 37 4.29 -0.60 -19.66
N LEU A 38 3.17 0.09 -19.92
CA LEU A 38 2.52 1.02 -18.99
C LEU A 38 2.33 0.44 -17.58
N HIS A 39 1.78 -0.76 -17.46
CA HIS A 39 1.52 -1.38 -16.15
C HIS A 39 2.81 -1.72 -15.39
N ASP A 40 3.91 -1.97 -16.10
CA ASP A 40 5.22 -2.21 -15.49
C ASP A 40 5.93 -0.91 -15.10
N ALA A 41 5.42 0.26 -15.49
CA ALA A 41 6.01 1.55 -15.14
C ALA A 41 5.69 1.98 -13.69
N ALA A 42 4.65 1.41 -13.07
CA ALA A 42 4.23 1.74 -11.72
C ALA A 42 5.38 1.57 -10.70
N GLY A 43 5.55 2.57 -9.85
CA GLY A 43 6.60 2.64 -8.83
C GLY A 43 7.99 3.03 -9.33
N LYS A 44 8.21 3.10 -10.65
CA LYS A 44 9.50 3.50 -11.27
C LYS A 44 9.58 5.02 -11.46
N VAL A 45 10.78 5.49 -11.81
CA VAL A 45 11.02 6.91 -12.09
C VAL A 45 11.11 7.13 -13.59
N LEU A 46 10.37 8.11 -14.09
CA LEU A 46 10.33 8.49 -15.50
C LEU A 46 11.69 9.02 -15.96
N ALA A 47 12.14 8.62 -17.15
CA ALA A 47 13.46 8.99 -17.68
C ALA A 47 13.41 10.08 -18.77
N GLU A 48 12.22 10.42 -19.26
CA GLU A 48 12.00 11.46 -20.28
C GLU A 48 10.69 12.22 -20.02
N ASP A 49 10.57 13.43 -20.52
CA ASP A 49 9.31 14.18 -20.43
C ASP A 49 8.25 13.55 -21.33
N ILE A 50 6.99 13.54 -20.86
CA ILE A 50 5.85 13.07 -21.63
C ILE A 50 5.01 14.26 -22.05
N ARG A 51 4.69 14.31 -23.34
CA ARG A 51 3.84 15.35 -23.94
C ARG A 51 2.52 14.78 -24.41
N ALA A 52 1.45 15.54 -24.23
CA ALA A 52 0.15 15.23 -24.80
C ALA A 52 0.18 15.52 -26.31
N ARG A 53 -0.21 14.56 -27.15
CA ARG A 53 -0.29 14.78 -28.60
C ARG A 53 -1.58 15.51 -28.98
N GLU A 54 -2.68 15.11 -28.35
CA GLU A 54 -3.98 15.73 -28.48
C GLU A 54 -4.36 16.48 -27.20
N PRO A 55 -5.23 17.51 -27.29
CA PRO A 55 -5.78 18.16 -26.11
C PRO A 55 -6.80 17.27 -25.37
N LEU A 56 -7.03 17.58 -24.09
CA LEU A 56 -8.10 16.99 -23.29
C LEU A 56 -9.03 18.07 -22.72
N PRO A 57 -10.36 17.98 -22.97
CA PRO A 57 -10.99 17.10 -23.96
C PRO A 57 -10.59 17.48 -25.40
N PRO A 58 -10.66 16.54 -26.37
CA PRO A 58 -10.30 16.79 -27.77
C PRO A 58 -11.40 17.51 -28.57
N TYR A 59 -12.59 17.67 -27.98
CA TYR A 59 -13.75 18.38 -28.51
C TYR A 59 -14.43 19.14 -27.36
N PRO A 60 -15.23 20.19 -27.63
CA PRO A 60 -16.00 20.84 -26.57
C PRO A 60 -17.01 19.84 -25.99
N ALA A 61 -16.94 19.60 -24.69
CA ALA A 61 -17.71 18.54 -24.04
C ALA A 61 -18.69 19.11 -23.01
N SER A 62 -19.86 18.49 -22.86
CA SER A 62 -20.77 18.85 -21.78
C SER A 62 -20.21 18.47 -20.41
N VAL A 63 -20.36 19.35 -19.42
CA VAL A 63 -20.06 19.08 -17.99
C VAL A 63 -21.21 18.34 -17.32
N LYS A 64 -22.43 18.43 -17.85
CA LYS A 64 -23.66 17.93 -17.22
C LYS A 64 -24.47 17.05 -18.17
N ASP A 65 -25.33 16.23 -17.59
CA ASP A 65 -26.47 15.68 -18.31
C ASP A 65 -27.56 16.75 -18.41
N GLY A 66 -28.08 17.00 -19.60
CA GLY A 66 -29.01 18.12 -19.83
C GLY A 66 -29.21 18.44 -21.30
N TYR A 67 -29.34 19.73 -21.59
CA TYR A 67 -29.61 20.22 -22.94
C TYR A 67 -28.61 21.29 -23.37
N ALA A 68 -27.97 21.05 -24.51
CA ALA A 68 -27.18 22.03 -25.22
C ALA A 68 -28.13 23.04 -25.89
N VAL A 69 -27.92 24.32 -25.59
CA VAL A 69 -28.81 25.43 -25.97
C VAL A 69 -28.02 26.57 -26.61
N VAL A 70 -28.74 27.48 -27.26
CA VAL A 70 -28.25 28.84 -27.53
C VAL A 70 -28.64 29.72 -26.33
N ALA A 71 -27.65 30.20 -25.57
CA ALA A 71 -27.86 30.88 -24.30
C ALA A 71 -28.78 32.11 -24.41
N SER A 72 -28.79 32.78 -25.57
CA SER A 72 -29.64 33.96 -25.81
C SER A 72 -31.14 33.67 -25.90
N ASP A 73 -31.54 32.40 -26.08
CA ASP A 73 -32.96 32.03 -26.20
C ASP A 73 -33.69 32.15 -24.84
N GLY A 74 -33.00 31.81 -23.75
CA GLY A 74 -33.55 31.91 -22.38
C GLY A 74 -34.59 30.83 -22.03
N PRO A 75 -35.33 31.00 -20.90
CA PRO A 75 -36.37 30.06 -20.49
C PRO A 75 -37.49 29.94 -21.54
N GLY A 76 -37.92 28.72 -21.85
CA GLY A 76 -38.91 28.48 -22.91
C GLY A 76 -39.07 27.01 -23.27
N GLU A 77 -40.01 26.71 -24.17
CA GLU A 77 -40.22 25.36 -24.69
C GLU A 77 -39.55 25.21 -26.06
N TYR A 78 -38.73 24.16 -26.21
CA TYR A 78 -37.93 23.95 -27.41
C TYR A 78 -38.02 22.51 -27.92
N PRO A 79 -38.01 22.29 -29.25
CA PRO A 79 -37.84 20.97 -29.83
C PRO A 79 -36.42 20.45 -29.60
N VAL A 80 -36.32 19.17 -29.24
CA VAL A 80 -35.06 18.45 -29.12
C VAL A 80 -34.70 17.88 -30.49
N ILE A 81 -33.73 18.50 -31.16
CA ILE A 81 -33.40 18.18 -32.57
C ILE A 81 -32.29 17.12 -32.71
N ALA A 82 -31.59 16.81 -31.63
CA ALA A 82 -30.54 15.81 -31.58
C ALA A 82 -30.33 15.30 -30.15
N GLU A 83 -29.65 14.16 -30.05
CA GLU A 83 -29.09 13.64 -28.81
C GLU A 83 -27.60 13.40 -29.04
N SER A 84 -26.74 13.90 -28.16
CA SER A 84 -25.29 13.71 -28.24
C SER A 84 -24.71 13.16 -26.95
N ARG A 85 -24.34 11.88 -26.97
CA ARG A 85 -23.83 11.17 -25.79
C ARG A 85 -22.35 10.85 -25.91
N ALA A 86 -21.93 10.33 -27.07
CA ALA A 86 -20.54 9.98 -27.33
C ALA A 86 -20.29 9.81 -28.84
N GLY A 87 -19.01 9.67 -29.22
CA GLY A 87 -18.64 9.31 -30.58
C GLY A 87 -19.12 10.35 -31.61
N ASN A 88 -19.85 9.87 -32.63
CA ASN A 88 -20.34 10.69 -33.74
C ASN A 88 -21.76 11.25 -33.51
N ASP A 89 -22.30 11.16 -32.30
CA ASP A 89 -23.65 11.64 -32.03
C ASP A 89 -23.78 13.16 -32.25
N GLY A 90 -24.82 13.58 -32.97
CA GLY A 90 -25.03 15.00 -33.32
C GLY A 90 -24.11 15.52 -34.43
N LEU A 91 -23.27 14.68 -35.05
CA LEU A 91 -22.38 15.10 -36.13
C LEU A 91 -23.20 15.61 -37.34
N GLY A 92 -22.87 16.82 -37.80
CA GLY A 92 -23.57 17.46 -38.91
C GLY A 92 -24.92 18.09 -38.55
N ILE A 93 -25.33 18.05 -37.28
CA ILE A 93 -26.51 18.76 -36.77
C ILE A 93 -26.07 20.05 -36.12
N THR A 94 -26.69 21.17 -36.51
CA THR A 94 -26.46 22.47 -35.90
C THR A 94 -27.64 22.86 -35.03
N VAL A 95 -27.40 23.10 -33.74
CA VAL A 95 -28.37 23.72 -32.83
C VAL A 95 -28.50 25.19 -33.20
N THR A 96 -29.68 25.56 -33.69
CA THR A 96 -30.02 26.92 -34.08
C THR A 96 -30.88 27.59 -32.99
N PRO A 97 -30.96 28.94 -32.94
CA PRO A 97 -31.87 29.63 -32.02
C PRO A 97 -33.30 29.06 -32.11
N GLY A 98 -33.90 28.78 -30.95
CA GLY A 98 -35.21 28.14 -30.82
C GLY A 98 -35.20 26.61 -30.89
N THR A 99 -34.03 25.97 -30.83
CA THR A 99 -33.88 24.50 -30.79
C THR A 99 -32.86 24.09 -29.75
N VAL A 100 -32.92 22.83 -29.28
CA VAL A 100 -31.95 22.30 -28.31
C VAL A 100 -31.53 20.88 -28.69
N ALA A 101 -30.42 20.41 -28.12
CA ALA A 101 -30.00 19.02 -28.23
C ALA A 101 -29.80 18.41 -26.83
N TYR A 102 -30.28 17.19 -26.62
CA TYR A 102 -30.00 16.48 -25.38
C TYR A 102 -28.52 16.08 -25.35
N VAL A 103 -27.81 16.34 -24.26
CA VAL A 103 -26.41 15.97 -24.07
C VAL A 103 -26.22 15.26 -22.75
N THR A 104 -25.30 14.29 -22.72
CA THR A 104 -24.84 13.70 -21.46
C THR A 104 -23.46 14.23 -21.10
N THR A 105 -23.05 14.07 -19.84
CA THR A 105 -21.73 14.43 -19.33
C THR A 105 -20.65 13.76 -20.17
N GLY A 106 -19.73 14.54 -20.73
CA GLY A 106 -18.67 14.09 -21.65
C GLY A 106 -19.09 13.97 -23.12
N GLY A 107 -20.38 14.15 -23.43
CA GLY A 107 -20.89 14.17 -24.80
C GLY A 107 -20.39 15.39 -25.59
N PRO A 108 -20.11 15.24 -26.90
CA PRO A 108 -19.65 16.34 -27.72
C PRO A 108 -20.75 17.40 -27.89
N MET A 109 -20.39 18.67 -27.76
CA MET A 109 -21.32 19.77 -28.01
C MET A 109 -21.65 19.85 -29.51
N PRO A 110 -22.94 19.80 -29.90
CA PRO A 110 -23.33 20.04 -31.28
C PRO A 110 -22.97 21.46 -31.72
N ASP A 111 -22.69 21.63 -33.01
CA ASP A 111 -22.38 22.95 -33.58
C ASP A 111 -23.53 23.94 -33.32
N GLY A 112 -23.21 25.20 -33.06
CA GLY A 112 -24.20 26.26 -32.83
C GLY A 112 -24.70 26.39 -31.39
N ALA A 113 -24.64 25.33 -30.57
CA ALA A 113 -24.88 25.44 -29.14
C ALA A 113 -23.71 26.13 -28.42
N ASP A 114 -24.02 26.97 -27.43
CA ASP A 114 -23.01 27.76 -26.72
C ASP A 114 -23.15 27.75 -25.19
N ALA A 115 -24.11 26.99 -24.65
CA ALA A 115 -24.23 26.66 -23.23
C ALA A 115 -24.92 25.30 -23.03
N VAL A 116 -24.81 24.74 -21.83
CA VAL A 116 -25.61 23.60 -21.37
C VAL A 116 -26.49 24.03 -20.20
N VAL A 117 -27.72 23.55 -20.17
CA VAL A 117 -28.62 23.60 -19.00
C VAL A 117 -28.78 22.19 -18.46
N GLN A 118 -28.43 21.97 -17.20
CA GLN A 118 -28.55 20.66 -16.56
C GLN A 118 -30.01 20.18 -16.51
N VAL A 119 -30.22 18.86 -16.55
CA VAL A 119 -31.55 18.26 -16.66
C VAL A 119 -32.48 18.67 -15.52
N GLU A 120 -31.95 18.92 -14.31
CA GLU A 120 -32.70 19.36 -13.13
C GLU A 120 -33.35 20.74 -13.32
N ASP A 121 -32.82 21.56 -14.22
CA ASP A 121 -33.35 22.89 -14.56
C ASP A 121 -34.20 22.85 -15.85
N THR A 122 -34.76 21.68 -16.16
CA THR A 122 -35.62 21.43 -17.32
C THR A 122 -36.83 20.56 -16.96
N GLU A 123 -37.91 20.67 -17.75
CA GLU A 123 -39.08 19.79 -17.66
C GLU A 123 -39.34 19.14 -19.03
N GLU A 124 -39.44 17.82 -19.09
CA GLU A 124 -39.89 17.14 -20.30
C GLU A 124 -41.37 17.41 -20.56
N ILE A 125 -41.72 17.65 -21.82
CA ILE A 125 -43.11 17.89 -22.23
C ILE A 125 -43.60 16.61 -22.92
N GLU A 126 -44.58 15.94 -22.30
CA GLU A 126 -45.23 14.76 -22.89
C GLU A 126 -46.11 15.18 -24.08
N GLU A 127 -45.70 14.85 -25.30
CA GLU A 127 -46.56 14.89 -26.49
C GLU A 127 -46.97 13.46 -26.90
N HIS A 128 -48.25 13.26 -27.26
CA HIS A 128 -48.81 11.97 -27.67
C HIS A 128 -48.37 11.49 -29.07
N SER A 129 -47.41 12.17 -29.71
CA SER A 129 -46.84 11.81 -31.00
C SER A 129 -45.35 11.46 -30.89
N LEU A 130 -44.97 10.30 -31.42
CA LEU A 130 -43.61 9.75 -31.38
C LEU A 130 -42.53 10.59 -32.12
N ASP A 131 -42.92 11.64 -32.87
CA ASP A 131 -42.03 12.36 -33.81
C ASP A 131 -41.54 13.74 -33.34
N SER A 132 -41.89 14.23 -32.13
CA SER A 132 -41.43 15.55 -31.66
C SER A 132 -41.19 15.62 -30.15
N ARG A 133 -40.00 15.18 -29.71
CA ARG A 133 -39.56 15.39 -28.31
C ARG A 133 -39.36 16.88 -28.05
N LYS A 134 -39.98 17.41 -26.99
CA LYS A 134 -39.83 18.79 -26.53
C LYS A 134 -39.41 18.85 -25.07
N VAL A 135 -38.72 19.92 -24.72
CA VAL A 135 -38.31 20.22 -23.35
C VAL A 135 -38.57 21.68 -23.02
N ARG A 136 -38.96 21.95 -21.78
CA ARG A 136 -39.01 23.30 -21.21
C ARG A 136 -37.73 23.59 -20.45
N ILE A 137 -36.99 24.62 -20.87
CA ILE A 137 -35.86 25.18 -20.13
C ILE A 137 -36.40 26.17 -19.09
N LEU A 138 -36.05 25.99 -17.82
CA LEU A 138 -36.64 26.76 -16.72
C LEU A 138 -35.83 28.01 -16.34
N ILE A 139 -34.54 28.01 -16.69
CA ILE A 139 -33.58 29.04 -16.26
C ILE A 139 -32.96 29.79 -17.43
N GLN A 140 -32.52 31.02 -17.16
CA GLN A 140 -31.64 31.75 -18.06
C GLN A 140 -30.21 31.26 -17.82
N THR A 141 -29.52 30.80 -18.88
CA THR A 141 -28.10 30.47 -18.84
C THR A 141 -27.23 31.54 -19.52
N SER A 142 -25.91 31.40 -19.44
CA SER A 142 -24.93 32.28 -20.09
C SER A 142 -24.01 31.48 -20.99
N ARG A 143 -23.48 32.12 -22.03
CA ARG A 143 -22.52 31.49 -22.95
C ARG A 143 -21.32 30.91 -22.19
N GLY A 144 -20.98 29.66 -22.51
CA GLY A 144 -19.87 28.89 -21.94
C GLY A 144 -20.21 28.12 -20.67
N VAL A 145 -21.41 28.31 -20.09
CA VAL A 145 -21.82 27.57 -18.89
C VAL A 145 -21.92 26.07 -19.19
N ASP A 146 -21.35 25.26 -18.29
CA ASP A 146 -21.33 23.80 -18.35
C ASP A 146 -20.78 23.19 -19.64
N ILE A 147 -19.89 23.93 -20.31
CA ILE A 147 -19.07 23.43 -21.43
C ILE A 147 -17.61 23.36 -20.98
N ARG A 148 -16.97 22.21 -21.21
CA ARG A 148 -15.50 22.05 -21.18
C ARG A 148 -14.93 22.37 -22.56
N PRO A 149 -14.24 23.51 -22.74
CA PRO A 149 -13.59 23.82 -24.01
C PRO A 149 -12.51 22.80 -24.36
N VAL A 150 -12.15 22.73 -25.65
CA VAL A 150 -11.04 21.89 -26.11
C VAL A 150 -9.77 22.25 -25.35
N GLY A 151 -9.11 21.24 -24.78
CA GLY A 151 -7.83 21.38 -24.10
C GLY A 151 -7.85 22.08 -22.75
N CYS A 152 -9.03 22.29 -22.14
CA CYS A 152 -9.11 22.96 -20.85
C CYS A 152 -8.43 22.18 -19.70
N ASP A 153 -8.33 20.86 -19.79
CA ASP A 153 -7.62 20.03 -18.81
C ASP A 153 -6.16 19.82 -19.21
N ILE A 154 -5.91 19.55 -20.50
CA ILE A 154 -4.57 19.35 -21.06
C ILE A 154 -4.53 20.01 -22.43
N GLU A 155 -3.64 20.98 -22.63
CA GLU A 155 -3.38 21.54 -23.95
C GLU A 155 -2.58 20.58 -24.83
N ALA A 156 -2.77 20.66 -26.15
CA ALA A 156 -1.91 19.93 -27.09
C ALA A 156 -0.44 20.34 -26.89
N ASP A 157 0.47 19.37 -27.01
CA ASP A 157 1.93 19.48 -26.82
C ASP A 157 2.40 19.85 -25.39
N ALA A 158 1.48 20.01 -24.44
CA ALA A 158 1.81 20.26 -23.04
C ALA A 158 2.61 19.10 -22.43
N VAL A 159 3.61 19.42 -21.59
CA VAL A 159 4.35 18.42 -20.81
C VAL A 159 3.50 18.01 -19.63
N VAL A 160 2.96 16.78 -19.66
CA VAL A 160 2.06 16.26 -18.64
C VAL A 160 2.80 15.54 -17.50
N LEU A 161 3.98 14.99 -17.79
CA LEU A 161 4.89 14.39 -16.81
C LEU A 161 6.33 14.75 -17.15
N THR A 162 7.16 14.94 -16.13
CA THR A 162 8.56 15.36 -16.27
C THR A 162 9.53 14.26 -15.86
N SER A 163 10.67 14.19 -16.55
CA SER A 163 11.76 13.27 -16.22
C SER A 163 12.20 13.44 -14.76
N GLY A 164 12.35 12.32 -14.06
CA GLY A 164 12.67 12.27 -12.63
C GLY A 164 11.45 12.18 -11.71
N GLN A 165 10.22 12.25 -12.23
CA GLN A 165 9.00 11.99 -11.44
C GLN A 165 8.81 10.49 -11.21
N LYS A 166 8.33 10.14 -10.01
CA LYS A 166 7.92 8.77 -9.67
C LYS A 166 6.52 8.54 -10.22
N ILE A 167 6.31 7.39 -10.86
CA ILE A 167 5.03 7.01 -11.47
C ILE A 167 4.18 6.29 -10.42
N GLY A 168 3.11 6.93 -9.95
CA GLY A 168 2.03 6.36 -9.14
C GLY A 168 0.76 6.12 -9.97
N ALA A 169 -0.38 5.94 -9.30
CA ALA A 169 -1.65 5.63 -9.96
C ALA A 169 -2.15 6.77 -10.86
N SER A 170 -2.04 8.03 -10.39
CA SER A 170 -2.39 9.22 -11.16
C SER A 170 -1.54 9.37 -12.41
N GLU A 171 -0.23 9.13 -12.30
CA GLU A 171 0.69 9.26 -13.42
C GLU A 171 0.43 8.16 -14.47
N ILE A 172 0.06 6.95 -14.06
CA ILE A 172 -0.39 5.88 -14.97
C ILE A 172 -1.66 6.30 -15.72
N GLY A 173 -2.64 6.87 -15.01
CA GLY A 173 -3.87 7.38 -15.63
C GLY A 173 -3.57 8.48 -16.65
N LEU A 174 -2.65 9.38 -16.33
CA LEU A 174 -2.24 10.47 -17.23
C LEU A 174 -1.50 9.94 -18.47
N LEU A 175 -0.58 9.00 -18.30
CA LEU A 175 0.10 8.31 -19.42
C LEU A 175 -0.92 7.64 -20.36
N ALA A 176 -1.90 6.93 -19.82
CA ALA A 176 -2.97 6.31 -20.61
C ALA A 176 -3.82 7.35 -21.35
N THR A 177 -4.14 8.46 -20.67
CA THR A 177 -4.95 9.57 -21.21
C THR A 177 -4.30 10.18 -22.45
N VAL A 178 -2.96 10.29 -22.47
CA VAL A 178 -2.20 10.80 -23.63
C VAL A 178 -1.73 9.71 -24.58
N GLY A 179 -2.26 8.49 -24.46
CA GLY A 179 -1.97 7.38 -25.37
C GLY A 179 -0.57 6.76 -25.25
N VAL A 180 0.14 6.98 -24.14
CA VAL A 180 1.48 6.42 -23.91
C VAL A 180 1.37 5.04 -23.24
N THR A 181 1.67 4.00 -24.01
CA THR A 181 1.61 2.59 -23.56
C THR A 181 2.96 1.96 -23.30
N MET A 182 4.04 2.58 -23.79
CA MET A 182 5.43 2.20 -23.56
C MET A 182 6.17 3.38 -22.94
N VAL A 183 6.72 3.21 -21.75
CA VAL A 183 7.25 4.30 -20.92
C VAL A 183 8.74 4.09 -20.69
N LYS A 184 9.55 5.12 -20.96
CA LYS A 184 10.98 5.09 -20.65
C LYS A 184 11.21 5.48 -19.20
N VAL A 185 11.78 4.56 -18.43
CA VAL A 185 11.94 4.67 -16.98
C VAL A 185 13.33 4.23 -16.55
N TYR A 186 13.76 4.68 -15.37
CA TYR A 186 14.90 4.10 -14.69
C TYR A 186 14.49 2.79 -14.00
N PRO A 187 15.19 1.66 -14.25
CA PRO A 187 14.86 0.39 -13.62
C PRO A 187 15.26 0.39 -12.15
N THR A 188 14.62 -0.46 -11.34
CA THR A 188 15.10 -0.80 -10.00
C THR A 188 16.29 -1.75 -10.09
N PRO A 189 17.27 -1.66 -9.18
CA PRO A 189 18.45 -2.52 -9.23
C PRO A 189 18.11 -3.99 -8.93
N THR A 190 18.91 -4.89 -9.47
CA THR A 190 18.93 -6.30 -9.07
C THR A 190 19.87 -6.49 -7.89
N ILE A 191 19.37 -7.10 -6.81
CA ILE A 191 20.08 -7.26 -5.54
C ILE A 191 20.37 -8.74 -5.28
N GLY A 192 21.65 -9.11 -5.20
CA GLY A 192 22.11 -10.41 -4.72
C GLY A 192 22.26 -10.40 -3.20
N VAL A 193 21.71 -11.38 -2.49
CA VAL A 193 21.75 -11.44 -1.01
C VAL A 193 22.33 -12.77 -0.55
N LEU A 194 23.38 -12.73 0.27
CA LEU A 194 23.95 -13.90 0.93
C LEU A 194 24.17 -13.66 2.43
N SER A 195 24.12 -14.72 3.23
CA SER A 195 24.57 -14.71 4.62
C SER A 195 25.86 -15.50 4.75
N THR A 196 26.75 -15.10 5.66
CA THR A 196 28.02 -15.79 5.94
C THR A 196 28.07 -16.21 7.41
N GLY A 197 28.47 -17.45 7.68
CA GLY A 197 28.74 -17.91 9.04
C GLY A 197 28.57 -19.42 9.21
N ASP A 198 29.53 -20.07 9.85
CA ASP A 198 29.48 -21.50 10.13
C ASP A 198 28.36 -21.88 11.14
N GLU A 199 27.90 -20.92 11.96
CA GLU A 199 26.78 -21.10 12.88
C GLU A 199 25.42 -21.16 12.18
N LEU A 200 25.34 -20.71 10.92
CA LEU A 200 24.08 -20.55 10.22
C LEU A 200 23.53 -21.88 9.68
N VAL A 201 22.22 -22.04 9.83
CA VAL A 201 21.43 -23.08 9.19
C VAL A 201 20.20 -22.48 8.50
N GLU A 202 19.61 -23.22 7.57
CA GLU A 202 18.41 -22.78 6.86
C GLU A 202 17.22 -22.54 7.82
N PRO A 203 16.31 -21.60 7.51
CA PRO A 203 15.13 -21.33 8.33
C PRO A 203 14.23 -22.55 8.56
N MET A 204 14.19 -23.47 7.59
CA MET A 204 13.40 -24.71 7.66
C MET A 204 14.00 -25.79 8.57
N THR A 205 15.23 -25.60 9.08
CA THR A 205 15.87 -26.56 9.97
C THR A 205 15.07 -26.71 11.28
N GLY A 206 14.58 -27.93 11.52
CA GLY A 206 13.72 -28.26 12.66
C GLY A 206 14.40 -28.11 14.01
N CYS A 207 15.35 -28.99 14.34
CA CYS A 207 16.12 -28.93 15.59
C CYS A 207 17.49 -28.30 15.35
N LEU A 208 17.91 -27.39 16.24
CA LEU A 208 19.23 -26.76 16.19
C LEU A 208 20.23 -27.58 17.00
N ASN A 209 21.42 -27.80 16.43
CA ASN A 209 22.54 -28.35 17.19
C ASN A 209 23.25 -27.25 17.99
N ARG A 210 24.16 -27.66 18.87
CA ARG A 210 25.01 -26.74 19.63
C ARG A 210 25.74 -25.79 18.68
N GLY A 211 25.67 -24.50 18.97
CA GLY A 211 26.35 -23.46 18.19
C GLY A 211 25.67 -23.11 16.87
N GLN A 212 24.43 -23.56 16.64
CA GLN A 212 23.67 -23.22 15.44
C GLN A 212 22.57 -22.20 15.72
N ILE A 213 22.35 -21.30 14.76
CA ILE A 213 21.21 -20.40 14.70
C ILE A 213 20.66 -20.36 13.27
N ARG A 214 19.35 -20.08 13.13
CA ARG A 214 18.72 -19.97 11.81
C ARG A 214 19.09 -18.65 11.14
N ASP A 215 19.34 -18.69 9.84
CA ASP A 215 19.57 -17.50 9.04
C ASP A 215 18.30 -16.66 8.89
N SER A 216 18.20 -15.64 9.74
CA SER A 216 17.09 -14.67 9.70
C SER A 216 17.38 -13.46 8.83
N ASN A 217 18.65 -13.11 8.65
CA ASN A 217 19.04 -11.89 7.97
C ASN A 217 18.77 -11.96 6.47
N ARG A 218 19.11 -13.08 5.81
CA ARG A 218 18.89 -13.23 4.38
C ARG A 218 17.42 -13.12 4.03
N ALA A 219 16.56 -13.86 4.73
CA ALA A 219 15.11 -13.78 4.58
C ALA A 219 14.59 -12.35 4.79
N MET A 220 15.07 -11.67 5.84
CA MET A 220 14.70 -10.29 6.15
C MET A 220 15.13 -9.28 5.07
N ILE A 221 16.35 -9.37 4.55
CA ILE A 221 16.88 -8.46 3.53
C ILE A 221 16.28 -8.73 2.15
N LEU A 222 16.01 -9.99 1.81
CA LEU A 222 15.24 -10.35 0.61
C LEU A 222 13.84 -9.71 0.66
N ALA A 223 13.13 -9.84 1.78
CA ALA A 223 11.81 -9.22 1.97
C ALA A 223 11.88 -7.69 1.89
N ALA A 224 12.85 -7.05 2.57
CA ALA A 224 13.02 -5.61 2.54
C ALA A 224 13.36 -5.09 1.13
N SER A 225 14.15 -5.84 0.36
CA SER A 225 14.48 -5.52 -1.04
C SER A 225 13.25 -5.59 -1.96
N LEU A 226 12.39 -6.60 -1.76
CA LEU A 226 11.12 -6.74 -2.49
C LEU A 226 10.15 -5.59 -2.21
N GLN A 227 10.09 -5.08 -0.97
CA GLN A 227 9.29 -3.89 -0.62
C GLN A 227 9.73 -2.63 -1.37
N HIS A 228 10.97 -2.60 -1.87
CA HIS A 228 11.49 -1.54 -2.74
C HIS A 228 11.42 -1.89 -4.23
N HIS A 229 10.61 -2.88 -4.62
CA HIS A 229 10.40 -3.33 -5.99
C HIS A 229 11.69 -3.74 -6.73
N CYS A 230 12.70 -4.20 -6.00
CA CYS A 230 13.95 -4.69 -6.57
C CYS A 230 13.80 -6.16 -7.01
N LYS A 231 14.45 -6.54 -8.11
CA LYS A 231 14.64 -7.96 -8.43
C LYS A 231 15.66 -8.52 -7.44
N VAL A 232 15.37 -9.66 -6.83
CA VAL A 232 16.26 -10.28 -5.84
C VAL A 232 16.84 -11.59 -6.35
N LEU A 233 18.09 -11.85 -5.99
CA LEU A 233 18.78 -13.12 -6.21
C LEU A 233 19.23 -13.65 -4.85
N ASP A 234 18.60 -14.73 -4.40
CA ASP A 234 19.00 -15.43 -3.18
C ASP A 234 20.23 -16.28 -3.48
N LEU A 235 21.35 -15.93 -2.84
CA LEU A 235 22.65 -16.59 -3.00
C LEU A 235 22.93 -17.59 -1.87
N GLY A 236 21.99 -17.77 -0.94
CA GLY A 236 22.06 -18.75 0.14
C GLY A 236 23.02 -18.39 1.28
N ILE A 237 23.46 -19.43 1.98
CA ILE A 237 24.40 -19.36 3.10
C ILE A 237 25.79 -19.75 2.60
N ALA A 238 26.75 -18.85 2.74
CA ALA A 238 28.17 -19.15 2.56
C ALA A 238 28.78 -19.60 3.89
N ARG A 239 29.54 -20.70 3.85
CA ARG A 239 30.41 -21.09 4.97
C ARG A 239 31.56 -20.10 5.12
N ASP A 240 32.22 -20.11 6.28
CA ASP A 240 33.40 -19.29 6.53
C ASP A 240 34.63 -19.88 5.82
N ASP A 241 34.57 -19.87 4.48
CA ASP A 241 35.57 -20.36 3.56
C ASP A 241 35.73 -19.37 2.40
N GLU A 242 36.97 -19.01 2.11
CA GLU A 242 37.29 -17.96 1.14
C GLU A 242 36.95 -18.34 -0.31
N GLU A 243 37.20 -19.60 -0.69
CA GLU A 243 36.91 -20.08 -2.04
C GLU A 243 35.38 -20.18 -2.27
N VAL A 244 34.63 -20.65 -1.27
CA VAL A 244 33.17 -20.70 -1.33
C VAL A 244 32.59 -19.30 -1.50
N LEU A 245 33.03 -18.33 -0.69
CA LEU A 245 32.55 -16.96 -0.78
C LEU A 245 32.90 -16.33 -2.15
N GLU A 246 34.11 -16.57 -2.65
CA GLU A 246 34.55 -16.07 -3.95
C GLU A 246 33.70 -16.63 -5.10
N ASN A 247 33.38 -17.93 -5.06
CA ASN A 247 32.51 -18.57 -6.06
C ASN A 247 31.08 -18.03 -6.05
N ILE A 248 30.50 -17.78 -4.87
CA ILE A 248 29.16 -17.19 -4.75
C ILE A 248 29.15 -15.76 -5.31
N ILE A 249 30.18 -14.95 -5.00
CA ILE A 249 30.31 -13.60 -5.56
C ILE A 249 30.48 -13.64 -7.08
N ASN A 250 31.29 -14.54 -7.63
CA ASN A 250 31.40 -14.73 -9.09
C ASN A 250 30.05 -15.09 -9.73
N THR A 251 29.24 -15.91 -9.05
CA THR A 251 27.89 -16.28 -9.49
C THR A 251 26.97 -15.05 -9.53
N ALA A 252 26.99 -14.23 -8.48
CA ALA A 252 26.22 -12.99 -8.42
C ALA A 252 26.61 -12.01 -9.54
N ILE A 253 27.92 -11.82 -9.75
CA ILE A 253 28.45 -10.98 -10.83
C ILE A 253 27.99 -11.49 -12.20
N SER A 254 28.08 -12.80 -12.44
CA SER A 254 27.70 -13.42 -13.71
C SER A 254 26.19 -13.35 -13.96
N ALA A 255 25.38 -13.39 -12.90
CA ALA A 255 23.93 -13.19 -12.96
C ALA A 255 23.53 -11.72 -13.23
N GLY A 256 24.49 -10.80 -13.28
CA GLY A 256 24.27 -9.41 -13.65
C GLY A 256 23.62 -8.57 -12.55
N VAL A 257 23.84 -8.89 -11.27
CA VAL A 257 23.37 -8.05 -10.16
C VAL A 257 23.98 -6.63 -10.21
N ASP A 258 23.29 -5.65 -9.66
CA ASP A 258 23.79 -4.27 -9.52
C ASP A 258 24.31 -4.01 -8.10
N VAL A 259 23.70 -4.69 -7.11
CA VAL A 259 24.07 -4.60 -5.69
C VAL A 259 24.25 -5.99 -5.12
N ILE A 260 25.30 -6.19 -4.33
CA ILE A 260 25.52 -7.39 -3.52
C ILE A 260 25.41 -7.00 -2.04
N LEU A 261 24.56 -7.72 -1.30
CA LEU A 261 24.38 -7.58 0.13
C LEU A 261 24.86 -8.86 0.80
N THR A 262 25.88 -8.75 1.65
CA THR A 262 26.28 -9.83 2.55
C THR A 262 25.79 -9.51 3.96
N SER A 263 25.49 -10.53 4.76
CA SER A 263 25.22 -10.35 6.19
C SER A 263 26.06 -11.30 7.03
N GLY A 264 26.79 -10.76 8.00
CA GLY A 264 27.83 -11.51 8.72
C GLY A 264 29.21 -11.36 8.08
N GLY A 265 30.25 -11.95 8.69
CA GLY A 265 31.59 -12.02 8.07
C GLY A 265 32.34 -10.68 7.93
N VAL A 266 31.89 -9.62 8.63
CA VAL A 266 32.34 -8.23 8.45
C VAL A 266 32.83 -7.57 9.76
N SER A 267 33.06 -8.34 10.81
CA SER A 267 33.46 -7.84 12.13
C SER A 267 35.00 -7.76 12.25
N MET A 268 35.55 -8.35 13.31
CA MET A 268 36.97 -8.46 13.65
C MET A 268 37.39 -9.93 13.86
N GLY A 269 36.59 -10.88 13.38
CA GLY A 269 36.89 -12.30 13.45
C GLY A 269 38.06 -12.66 12.54
N ASP A 270 38.79 -13.69 12.92
CA ASP A 270 39.88 -14.29 12.14
C ASP A 270 39.39 -14.94 10.84
N ARG A 271 38.08 -15.23 10.74
CA ARG A 271 37.41 -15.79 9.56
C ARG A 271 36.48 -14.82 8.82
N ASP A 272 36.63 -13.52 9.05
CA ASP A 272 35.83 -12.49 8.36
C ASP A 272 36.38 -12.20 6.95
N TYR A 273 36.07 -13.08 5.98
CA TYR A 273 36.62 -13.03 4.62
C TYR A 273 35.97 -12.00 3.69
N VAL A 274 34.84 -11.39 4.08
CA VAL A 274 34.11 -10.43 3.23
C VAL A 274 34.96 -9.19 2.92
N LYS A 275 35.63 -8.61 3.92
CA LYS A 275 36.44 -7.40 3.75
C LYS A 275 37.67 -7.64 2.86
N PRO A 276 38.52 -8.67 3.11
CA PRO A 276 39.62 -9.01 2.21
C PRO A 276 39.15 -9.27 0.77
N LEU A 277 38.03 -9.99 0.60
CA LEU A 277 37.49 -10.27 -0.73
C LEU A 277 37.10 -9.00 -1.48
N PHE A 278 36.42 -8.05 -0.81
CA PHE A 278 36.06 -6.77 -1.43
C PHE A 278 37.29 -5.92 -1.78
N GLN A 279 38.33 -5.94 -0.94
CA GLN A 279 39.60 -5.24 -1.22
C GLN A 279 40.33 -5.82 -2.43
N ARG A 280 40.28 -7.14 -2.64
CA ARG A 280 40.90 -7.78 -3.82
C ARG A 280 40.11 -7.53 -5.10
N ARG A 281 38.78 -7.48 -5.03
CA ARG A 281 37.88 -7.39 -6.19
C ARG A 281 37.53 -5.95 -6.58
N GLY A 282 37.87 -4.97 -5.75
CA GLY A 282 37.38 -3.61 -5.94
C GLY A 282 37.95 -2.58 -4.96
N THR A 283 37.27 -1.46 -4.87
CA THR A 283 37.64 -0.34 -3.99
C THR A 283 36.75 -0.36 -2.76
N VAL A 284 37.32 -0.57 -1.57
CA VAL A 284 36.59 -0.40 -0.31
C VAL A 284 36.63 1.08 0.08
N HIS A 285 35.46 1.71 0.19
CA HIS A 285 35.36 3.13 0.55
C HIS A 285 35.40 3.35 2.06
N PHE A 286 34.73 2.49 2.82
CA PHE A 286 34.81 2.47 4.28
C PHE A 286 34.46 1.10 4.83
N SER A 287 34.87 0.84 6.07
CA SER A 287 34.64 -0.44 6.77
C SER A 287 34.14 -0.30 8.20
N LYS A 288 33.94 0.94 8.68
CA LYS A 288 33.42 1.25 10.01
C LYS A 288 32.66 2.57 9.98
N VAL A 289 31.44 2.56 10.52
CA VAL A 289 30.60 3.76 10.67
C VAL A 289 30.41 4.09 12.14
N TRP A 290 30.44 5.38 12.48
CA TRP A 290 30.21 5.90 13.82
C TRP A 290 28.71 5.91 14.12
N MET A 291 28.14 4.72 14.37
CA MET A 291 26.71 4.55 14.62
C MET A 291 26.39 3.39 15.56
N LYS A 292 25.19 3.45 16.15
CA LYS A 292 24.58 2.38 16.93
C LYS A 292 23.12 2.17 16.51
N PRO A 293 22.68 0.92 16.30
CA PRO A 293 23.49 -0.24 15.93
C PRO A 293 24.15 -0.01 14.54
N GLY A 294 25.12 -0.85 14.13
CA GLY A 294 25.62 -0.80 12.73
C GLY A 294 27.12 -0.56 12.51
N LYS A 295 27.93 -0.38 13.56
CA LYS A 295 29.36 -0.03 13.46
C LYS A 295 30.17 -0.74 12.35
N PRO A 296 30.09 -2.08 12.15
CA PRO A 296 30.98 -2.77 11.22
C PRO A 296 30.50 -2.74 9.75
N LEU A 297 29.52 -1.90 9.40
CA LEU A 297 29.10 -1.74 8.00
C LEU A 297 30.31 -1.40 7.10
N ASN A 298 30.42 -2.13 5.99
CA ASN A 298 31.38 -1.85 4.93
C ASN A 298 30.70 -1.63 3.58
N PHE A 299 31.30 -0.76 2.78
CA PHE A 299 30.86 -0.44 1.43
C PHE A 299 32.03 -0.50 0.46
N ALA A 300 31.83 -1.16 -0.68
CA ALA A 300 32.83 -1.30 -1.72
C ALA A 300 32.20 -1.21 -3.13
N GLU A 301 33.01 -0.80 -4.09
CA GLU A 301 32.72 -0.85 -5.52
C GLU A 301 33.54 -2.00 -6.13
N ILE A 302 32.87 -3.02 -6.67
CA ILE A 302 33.48 -4.15 -7.38
C ILE A 302 33.44 -3.85 -8.88
N ASN A 303 34.60 -3.96 -9.53
CA ASN A 303 34.70 -3.77 -10.99
C ASN A 303 34.64 -5.12 -11.68
N SER A 304 33.54 -5.40 -12.38
CA SER A 304 33.43 -6.58 -13.25
C SER A 304 33.81 -6.22 -14.68
N ARG A 305 34.74 -6.98 -15.25
CA ARG A 305 34.90 -7.07 -16.71
C ARG A 305 34.01 -8.23 -17.15
N PRO A 306 32.83 -7.99 -17.74
CA PRO A 306 32.10 -9.09 -18.37
C PRO A 306 32.92 -9.62 -19.55
N ALA A 307 32.54 -10.78 -20.10
CA ALA A 307 33.21 -11.42 -21.25
C ALA A 307 33.58 -10.43 -22.37
N GLU A 308 34.58 -10.81 -23.20
CA GLU A 308 35.14 -9.96 -24.26
C GLU A 308 34.07 -9.16 -25.02
N ASN A 309 34.25 -7.83 -25.08
CA ASN A 309 33.39 -6.82 -25.72
C ASN A 309 32.18 -6.24 -24.95
N MET A 310 32.08 -6.44 -23.63
CA MET A 310 31.10 -5.71 -22.79
C MET A 310 31.74 -4.56 -21.98
N PRO A 311 31.02 -3.44 -21.77
CA PRO A 311 31.51 -2.35 -20.92
C PRO A 311 31.67 -2.84 -19.48
N MET A 312 32.68 -2.31 -18.78
CA MET A 312 32.93 -2.59 -17.37
C MET A 312 31.67 -2.26 -16.54
N LYS A 313 31.10 -3.26 -15.86
CA LYS A 313 29.95 -3.07 -14.99
C LYS A 313 30.44 -2.89 -13.55
N ARG A 314 30.05 -1.79 -12.93
CA ARG A 314 30.27 -1.52 -11.50
C ARG A 314 29.19 -2.21 -10.70
N ILE A 315 29.58 -2.94 -9.67
CA ILE A 315 28.69 -3.64 -8.76
C ILE A 315 28.95 -3.10 -7.36
N PHE A 316 27.89 -2.67 -6.68
CA PHE A 316 28.01 -2.06 -5.35
C PHE A 316 27.82 -3.12 -4.27
N ALA A 317 28.80 -3.28 -3.40
CA ALA A 317 28.79 -4.32 -2.38
C ALA A 317 28.69 -3.71 -0.98
N PHE A 318 27.66 -4.12 -0.22
CA PHE A 318 27.52 -3.79 1.19
C PHE A 318 27.71 -5.05 2.03
N GLY A 319 28.66 -5.00 2.96
CA GLY A 319 28.74 -6.00 4.01
C GLY A 319 27.99 -5.50 5.24
N LEU A 320 26.79 -6.05 5.42
CA LEU A 320 25.90 -5.71 6.51
C LEU A 320 26.34 -6.45 7.79
N PRO A 321 26.22 -5.83 8.98
CA PRO A 321 26.55 -6.48 10.23
C PRO A 321 25.70 -7.73 10.49
N GLY A 322 26.28 -8.80 11.04
CA GLY A 322 25.56 -10.06 11.30
C GLY A 322 24.45 -9.97 12.36
N ASN A 323 24.49 -8.99 13.26
CA ASN A 323 23.41 -8.77 14.22
C ASN A 323 22.12 -8.29 13.52
N PRO A 324 20.96 -8.96 13.68
CA PRO A 324 19.78 -8.68 12.85
C PRO A 324 19.29 -7.23 12.84
N VAL A 325 19.23 -6.57 13.99
CA VAL A 325 18.82 -5.16 14.05
C VAL A 325 19.84 -4.27 13.34
N SER A 326 21.14 -4.58 13.49
CA SER A 326 22.21 -3.80 12.83
C SER A 326 22.12 -3.96 11.31
N CYS A 327 21.86 -5.17 10.84
CA CYS A 327 21.65 -5.48 9.43
C CYS A 327 20.51 -4.63 8.84
N LEU A 328 19.33 -4.67 9.45
CA LEU A 328 18.15 -3.95 8.94
C LEU A 328 18.26 -2.42 9.07
N VAL A 329 18.85 -1.91 10.16
CA VAL A 329 19.11 -0.47 10.30
C VAL A 329 20.09 0.01 9.21
N CYS A 330 21.18 -0.71 8.97
CA CYS A 330 22.12 -0.36 7.90
C CYS A 330 21.47 -0.47 6.51
N PHE A 331 20.58 -1.45 6.29
CA PHE A 331 19.81 -1.55 5.06
C PHE A 331 18.97 -0.28 4.83
N HIS A 332 18.19 0.16 5.81
CA HIS A 332 17.39 1.38 5.68
C HIS A 332 18.25 2.64 5.50
N VAL A 333 19.29 2.83 6.32
CA VAL A 333 20.08 4.08 6.32
C VAL A 333 20.95 4.21 5.07
N PHE A 334 21.47 3.11 4.51
CA PHE A 334 22.45 3.17 3.39
C PHE A 334 21.98 2.49 2.12
N VAL A 335 21.38 1.30 2.22
CA VAL A 335 21.00 0.51 1.03
C VAL A 335 19.74 1.08 0.38
N VAL A 336 18.75 1.53 1.14
CA VAL A 336 17.53 2.13 0.57
C VAL A 336 17.81 3.42 -0.21
N PRO A 337 18.61 4.38 0.28
CA PRO A 337 19.05 5.52 -0.53
C PRO A 337 19.84 5.10 -1.77
N THR A 338 20.65 4.05 -1.68
CA THR A 338 21.37 3.48 -2.83
C THR A 338 20.42 2.96 -3.89
N ILE A 339 19.41 2.17 -3.49
CA ILE A 339 18.36 1.66 -4.39
C ILE A 339 17.66 2.82 -5.09
N ARG A 340 17.24 3.84 -4.34
CA ARG A 340 16.56 5.02 -4.89
C ARG A 340 17.46 5.79 -5.87
N ARG A 341 18.74 5.95 -5.53
CA ARG A 341 19.72 6.61 -6.39
C ARG A 341 19.94 5.86 -7.71
N LEU A 342 20.10 4.54 -7.66
CA LEU A 342 20.18 3.66 -8.84
C LEU A 342 18.92 3.75 -9.69
N ALA A 343 17.75 3.73 -9.04
CA ALA A 343 16.44 3.81 -9.69
C ALA A 343 16.05 5.23 -10.14
N GLY A 344 16.99 6.18 -10.19
CA GLY A 344 16.76 7.50 -10.80
C GLY A 344 16.07 8.54 -9.91
N TRP A 345 15.81 8.26 -8.64
CA TRP A 345 15.14 9.21 -7.75
C TRP A 345 15.95 10.51 -7.62
N LYS A 346 15.28 11.66 -7.77
CA LYS A 346 15.90 12.98 -7.61
C LYS A 346 16.38 13.20 -6.17
N ASN A 347 15.55 12.82 -5.19
CA ASN A 347 15.93 12.80 -3.77
C ASN A 347 15.90 11.35 -3.25
N PRO A 348 17.08 10.72 -3.04
CA PRO A 348 17.14 9.34 -2.56
C PRO A 348 16.96 9.20 -1.05
N HIS A 349 17.00 10.30 -0.28
CA HIS A 349 16.94 10.23 1.18
C HIS A 349 15.58 9.73 1.68
N LEU A 350 15.58 9.03 2.81
CA LEU A 350 14.36 8.72 3.56
C LEU A 350 13.75 9.98 4.15
N LEU A 351 12.42 9.98 4.31
CA LEU A 351 11.69 11.08 4.92
C LEU A 351 12.16 11.23 6.37
N ARG A 352 12.50 12.47 6.74
CA ARG A 352 12.80 12.85 8.12
C ARG A 352 11.72 13.76 8.64
N VAL A 353 11.22 13.45 9.84
CA VAL A 353 10.27 14.27 10.58
C VAL A 353 10.84 14.56 11.96
N HIS A 354 10.28 15.54 12.65
CA HIS A 354 10.53 15.73 14.07
C HIS A 354 9.39 15.09 14.85
N ALA A 355 9.72 14.26 15.84
CA ALA A 355 8.74 13.58 16.69
C ALA A 355 9.05 13.83 18.17
N ARG A 356 8.01 14.06 18.98
CA ARG A 356 8.14 14.25 20.42
C ARG A 356 8.16 12.92 21.16
N LEU A 357 9.09 12.75 22.08
CA LEU A 357 9.22 11.52 22.85
C LEU A 357 8.09 11.38 23.87
N ARG A 358 7.39 10.24 23.91
CA ARG A 358 6.41 9.93 24.98
C ARG A 358 7.05 9.53 26.30
N GLN A 359 8.27 9.00 26.25
CA GLN A 359 9.01 8.53 27.41
C GLN A 359 10.45 9.04 27.36
N PRO A 360 11.11 9.25 28.52
CA PRO A 360 12.51 9.64 28.53
C PRO A 360 13.38 8.52 27.94
N LEU A 361 14.42 8.91 27.20
CA LEU A 361 15.34 7.97 26.56
C LEU A 361 16.78 8.25 26.97
N LYS A 362 17.50 7.21 27.40
CA LYS A 362 18.94 7.30 27.67
C LYS A 362 19.73 7.08 26.39
N THR A 363 20.53 8.06 26.02
CA THR A 363 21.40 7.99 24.84
C THR A 363 22.68 7.20 25.13
N ASP A 364 23.34 6.77 24.06
CA ASP A 364 24.66 6.15 24.15
C ASP A 364 25.74 7.24 24.32
N PRO A 365 26.75 7.05 25.20
CA PRO A 365 27.78 8.06 25.43
C PRO A 365 28.84 8.14 24.32
N ALA A 366 28.91 7.15 23.43
CA ALA A 366 30.03 7.00 22.50
C ALA A 366 29.62 7.12 21.04
N ARG A 367 28.37 6.81 20.68
CA ARG A 367 27.92 6.77 19.28
C ARG A 367 26.48 7.27 19.14
N PRO A 368 26.15 7.98 18.05
CA PRO A 368 24.77 8.31 17.75
C PRO A 368 23.94 7.02 17.56
N GLU A 369 22.73 7.03 18.08
CA GLU A 369 21.84 5.87 18.08
C GLU A 369 20.65 6.07 17.14
N PHE A 370 20.45 5.11 16.23
CA PHE A 370 19.21 4.92 15.48
C PHE A 370 18.26 4.05 16.32
N HIS A 371 17.50 4.74 17.17
CA HIS A 371 16.62 4.12 18.16
C HIS A 371 15.29 3.75 17.50
N ARG A 372 14.89 2.49 17.57
CA ARG A 372 13.64 2.04 16.94
C ARG A 372 12.45 2.57 17.71
N ALA A 373 11.52 3.17 16.97
CA ALA A 373 10.32 3.76 17.52
C ALA A 373 9.09 3.47 16.67
N ILE A 374 7.94 3.56 17.33
CA ILE A 374 6.63 3.69 16.72
C ILE A 374 6.30 5.18 16.76
N VAL A 375 6.14 5.78 15.59
CA VAL A 375 5.77 7.18 15.39
C VAL A 375 4.33 7.24 14.89
N GLY A 376 3.53 8.09 15.52
CA GLY A 376 2.14 8.35 15.15
C GLY A 376 1.88 9.85 15.13
N TRP A 377 0.87 10.28 14.37
CA TRP A 377 0.42 11.67 14.38
C TRP A 377 -0.61 11.87 15.48
N GLU A 378 -0.50 12.89 16.31
CA GLU A 378 -1.50 13.19 17.34
C GLU A 378 -2.03 14.62 17.20
N LEU A 379 -3.30 14.82 17.56
CA LEU A 379 -3.90 16.17 17.60
C LEU A 379 -3.29 17.05 18.70
N ASN A 380 -2.69 16.42 19.70
CA ASN A 380 -1.92 17.07 20.75
C ASN A 380 -0.65 16.26 21.03
N ASP A 381 0.49 16.79 20.59
CA ASP A 381 1.82 16.20 20.74
C ASP A 381 2.40 16.31 22.16
N GLY A 382 1.64 16.86 23.10
CA GLY A 382 2.04 17.14 24.48
C GLY A 382 2.27 18.63 24.77
N LEU A 383 2.31 19.50 23.75
CA LEU A 383 2.38 20.96 23.91
C LEU A 383 1.11 21.70 23.49
N GLY A 384 0.01 20.98 23.22
CA GLY A 384 -1.25 21.58 22.77
C GLY A 384 -1.35 21.80 21.27
N TYR A 385 -0.41 21.27 20.48
CA TYR A 385 -0.39 21.37 19.02
C TYR A 385 -0.41 19.98 18.36
N PRO A 386 -0.95 19.84 17.14
CA PRO A 386 -0.86 18.58 16.43
C PRO A 386 0.57 18.31 15.94
N GLY A 387 1.02 17.06 16.02
CA GLY A 387 2.38 16.70 15.63
C GLY A 387 2.69 15.22 15.79
N PHE A 388 3.86 14.81 15.32
CA PHE A 388 4.34 13.45 15.50
C PHE A 388 4.79 13.19 16.94
N VAL A 389 4.37 12.07 17.50
CA VAL A 389 4.89 11.54 18.77
C VAL A 389 5.59 10.21 18.53
N ALA A 390 6.56 9.88 19.38
CA ALA A 390 7.39 8.69 19.27
C ALA A 390 7.41 7.89 20.57
N GLU A 391 7.14 6.59 20.44
CA GLU A 391 7.27 5.60 21.50
C GLU A 391 8.38 4.59 21.17
N SER A 392 9.22 4.28 22.14
CA SER A 392 10.32 3.32 21.98
C SER A 392 9.77 1.91 21.91
N THR A 393 10.37 1.07 21.07
CA THR A 393 10.07 -0.37 21.02
C THR A 393 10.69 -1.16 22.21
N GLY A 394 11.07 -0.47 23.29
CA GLY A 394 11.70 -1.03 24.48
C GLY A 394 13.19 -1.32 24.29
N HIS A 395 13.66 -2.50 24.72
CA HIS A 395 15.10 -2.82 24.72
C HIS A 395 15.73 -2.82 23.32
N GLN A 396 16.79 -2.02 23.18
CA GLN A 396 17.43 -1.71 21.89
C GLN A 396 18.66 -2.55 21.53
N ARG A 397 18.89 -3.71 22.17
CA ARG A 397 20.06 -4.57 21.88
C ARG A 397 20.08 -4.98 20.41
N SER A 398 21.25 -4.92 19.76
CA SER A 398 21.43 -5.15 18.32
C SER A 398 21.07 -6.56 17.84
N SER A 399 21.12 -7.56 18.72
CA SER A 399 20.71 -8.94 18.42
C SER A 399 19.20 -9.17 18.58
N ARG A 400 18.47 -8.24 19.19
CA ARG A 400 17.04 -8.39 19.53
C ARG A 400 16.17 -7.88 18.39
N ILE A 401 15.92 -8.74 17.40
CA ILE A 401 15.07 -8.41 16.24
C ILE A 401 13.66 -7.96 16.63
N LEU A 402 13.14 -8.38 17.79
CA LEU A 402 11.86 -7.91 18.33
C LEU A 402 11.76 -6.38 18.49
N SER A 403 12.89 -5.67 18.56
CA SER A 403 12.88 -4.20 18.56
C SER A 403 12.58 -3.57 17.19
N MET A 404 12.65 -4.33 16.10
CA MET A 404 12.21 -3.88 14.77
C MET A 404 10.73 -4.18 14.53
N LYS A 405 10.11 -5.06 15.33
CA LYS A 405 8.70 -5.39 15.19
C LYS A 405 7.87 -4.12 15.42
N SER A 406 7.04 -3.77 14.44
CA SER A 406 6.19 -2.57 14.43
C SER A 406 6.94 -1.24 14.41
N ALA A 407 8.27 -1.23 14.39
CA ALA A 407 9.03 0.00 14.26
C ALA A 407 8.78 0.60 12.86
N ASN A 408 8.21 1.80 12.81
CA ASN A 408 7.99 2.55 11.57
C ASN A 408 8.97 3.73 11.43
N ALA A 409 9.78 3.99 12.47
CA ALA A 409 10.78 5.04 12.46
C ALA A 409 12.07 4.67 13.21
N LEU A 410 13.16 5.37 12.87
CA LEU A 410 14.42 5.39 13.58
C LEU A 410 14.68 6.80 14.11
N LEU A 411 14.63 6.99 15.43
CA LEU A 411 14.98 8.26 16.07
C LEU A 411 16.49 8.46 15.98
N GLU A 412 16.93 9.64 15.56
CA GLU A 412 18.34 10.02 15.46
C GLU A 412 18.79 10.64 16.79
N LEU A 413 19.29 9.81 17.71
CA LEU A 413 19.71 10.25 19.05
C LEU A 413 21.21 10.57 19.08
N PRO A 414 21.63 11.69 19.68
CA PRO A 414 23.04 12.09 19.75
C PRO A 414 23.86 11.23 20.73
N ALA A 415 25.18 11.27 20.59
CA ALA A 415 26.14 10.53 21.40
C ALA A 415 26.48 11.25 22.73
N THR A 416 25.50 11.52 23.61
CA THR A 416 25.74 12.33 24.83
C THR A 416 25.82 11.52 26.11
N GLY A 417 25.24 10.31 26.15
CA GLY A 417 25.08 9.51 27.37
C GLY A 417 24.04 10.05 28.35
N SER A 418 23.44 11.20 28.04
CA SER A 418 22.41 11.86 28.84
C SER A 418 21.03 11.26 28.60
N VAL A 419 20.10 11.53 29.52
CA VAL A 419 18.69 11.22 29.34
C VAL A 419 18.03 12.39 28.62
N ILE A 420 17.38 12.12 27.50
CA ILE A 420 16.48 13.05 26.82
C ILE A 420 15.11 12.89 27.48
N ALA A 421 14.54 13.99 27.97
CA ALA A 421 13.26 13.97 28.67
C ALA A 421 12.07 13.70 27.72
N ALA A 422 10.98 13.14 28.24
CA ALA A 422 9.70 13.09 27.53
C ALA A 422 9.24 14.51 27.14
N GLY A 423 8.53 14.62 26.02
CA GLY A 423 8.12 15.88 25.39
C GLY A 423 9.19 16.55 24.51
N THR A 424 10.46 16.12 24.62
CA THR A 424 11.54 16.64 23.77
C THR A 424 11.33 16.18 22.33
N SER A 425 11.46 17.11 21.38
CA SER A 425 11.42 16.81 19.95
C SER A 425 12.78 16.29 19.47
N VAL A 426 12.77 15.19 18.72
CA VAL A 426 13.97 14.59 18.12
C VAL A 426 13.72 14.29 16.64
N PRO A 427 14.77 14.31 15.79
CA PRO A 427 14.64 13.87 14.41
C PRO A 427 14.35 12.36 14.33
N ALA A 428 13.51 11.97 13.37
CA ALA A 428 13.11 10.60 13.14
C ALA A 428 13.10 10.30 11.64
N ILE A 429 13.85 9.27 11.23
CA ILE A 429 13.79 8.72 9.88
C ILE A 429 12.58 7.79 9.79
N ILE A 430 11.65 8.07 8.89
CA ILE A 430 10.52 7.19 8.60
C ILE A 430 10.98 6.04 7.69
N ILE A 431 10.77 4.81 8.13
CA ILE A 431 11.25 3.58 7.46
C ILE A 431 10.12 2.68 6.93
N SER A 432 8.86 2.96 7.25
CA SER A 432 7.70 2.31 6.66
C SER A 432 6.64 3.34 6.24
N ASP A 433 5.64 2.91 5.46
CA ASP A 433 4.54 3.79 5.08
C ASP A 433 3.73 4.22 6.32
N ILE A 434 3.56 5.53 6.48
CA ILE A 434 2.83 6.17 7.59
C ILE A 434 1.41 6.58 7.19
N SER A 435 1.00 6.38 5.93
CA SER A 435 -0.37 6.65 5.47
C SER A 435 -1.43 5.94 6.32
N ASN A 436 -1.12 4.73 6.83
CA ASN A 436 -1.99 3.97 7.73
C ASN A 436 -1.91 4.40 9.21
N ALA A 437 -0.87 5.12 9.63
CA ALA A 437 -0.62 5.47 11.04
C ALA A 437 -1.39 6.71 11.51
N ILE A 438 -2.05 7.43 10.61
CA ILE A 438 -2.77 8.68 10.89
C ILE A 438 -4.15 8.41 11.54
N CYS A 439 -4.68 7.18 11.47
CA CYS A 439 -6.04 6.86 11.93
C CYS A 439 -6.16 6.28 13.34
N GLU A 440 -5.08 5.88 14.02
CA GLU A 440 -5.18 5.08 15.27
C GLU A 440 -5.07 5.88 16.59
N SER A 441 -4.74 7.16 16.55
CA SER A 441 -4.19 7.89 17.71
C SER A 441 -5.08 9.00 18.32
N SER A 442 -6.39 8.93 18.15
CA SER A 442 -7.31 9.83 18.86
C SER A 442 -8.51 9.09 19.40
N LEU A 443 -8.34 8.42 20.55
CA LEU A 443 -9.38 8.12 21.55
C LEU A 443 -8.71 7.49 22.79
N SER A 444 -8.04 8.30 23.61
CA SER A 444 -7.72 7.92 24.99
C SER A 444 -8.80 8.42 25.95
N PRO A 445 -9.28 7.60 26.91
CA PRO A 445 -10.43 7.90 27.73
C PRO A 445 -9.99 8.62 29.00
N ASN A 446 -10.22 9.93 29.11
CA ASN A 446 -10.11 10.63 30.39
C ASN A 446 -11.03 11.86 30.44
N SER A 447 -12.29 11.60 30.73
CA SER A 447 -13.17 12.52 31.45
C SER A 447 -14.25 11.71 32.16
N ALA A 448 -13.90 11.13 33.31
CA ALA A 448 -14.88 10.53 34.19
C ALA A 448 -15.66 11.63 34.91
N SER A 449 -16.99 11.56 34.82
CA SER A 449 -17.95 12.21 35.73
C SER A 449 -18.93 11.13 36.22
N PRO A 450 -19.63 11.33 37.35
CA PRO A 450 -19.33 10.61 38.56
C PRO A 450 -20.44 9.61 38.92
N PHE A 451 -20.22 8.32 38.67
CA PHE A 451 -20.98 7.24 39.31
C PHE A 451 -20.07 6.03 39.51
N GLN A 452 -18.97 6.24 40.24
CA GLN A 452 -18.07 5.15 40.61
C GLN A 452 -17.73 5.26 42.09
N ARG A 453 -18.65 4.76 42.92
CA ARG A 453 -18.40 4.30 44.29
C ARG A 453 -19.67 3.65 44.85
N PHE A 454 -19.70 2.32 44.88
CA PHE A 454 -20.26 1.44 45.93
C PHE A 454 -19.86 0.01 45.53
N ILE A 455 -18.74 -0.51 46.07
CA ILE A 455 -18.64 -1.41 47.25
C ILE A 455 -18.95 -2.88 46.92
N LEU A 456 -17.85 -3.66 46.96
CA LEU A 456 -17.62 -4.98 47.58
C LEU A 456 -18.60 -6.17 47.37
N GLN A 457 -17.93 -7.29 47.07
CA GLN A 457 -18.16 -8.68 47.54
C GLN A 457 -19.16 -9.59 46.81
N GLU A 458 -18.56 -10.68 46.30
CA GLU A 458 -19.02 -12.08 46.22
C GLU A 458 -20.51 -12.37 45.95
N ARG A 459 -20.81 -12.97 44.79
CA ARG A 459 -21.27 -14.37 44.66
C ARG A 459 -21.76 -14.70 43.23
N THR A 460 -21.28 -15.84 42.75
CA THR A 460 -21.92 -16.85 41.86
C THR A 460 -22.86 -16.45 40.71
N VAL A 461 -22.47 -16.92 39.52
CA VAL A 461 -23.29 -17.44 38.40
C VAL A 461 -24.48 -16.59 37.94
N ALA A 462 -24.26 -15.82 36.87
CA ALA A 462 -25.23 -15.66 35.77
C ALA A 462 -24.50 -15.07 34.56
N GLU A 463 -24.70 -15.68 33.39
CA GLU A 463 -24.22 -15.25 32.09
C GLU A 463 -24.63 -13.79 31.80
N SER A 464 -23.65 -12.96 31.43
CA SER A 464 -23.91 -11.74 30.66
C SER A 464 -23.27 -11.92 29.29
N GLN A 465 -24.12 -11.91 28.28
CA GLN A 465 -23.78 -12.10 26.87
C GLN A 465 -22.84 -11.00 26.39
N ASP A 466 -21.67 -11.41 25.95
CA ASP A 466 -20.68 -10.57 25.28
C ASP A 466 -21.17 -10.26 23.85
N ALA A 467 -21.40 -8.98 23.54
CA ALA A 467 -22.12 -8.50 22.36
C ALA A 467 -21.28 -8.48 21.06
N GLY A 468 -20.46 -9.50 20.83
CA GLY A 468 -19.62 -9.65 19.63
C GLY A 468 -20.28 -10.41 18.48
N VAL A 469 -19.66 -10.40 17.30
CA VAL A 469 -20.05 -11.25 16.16
C VAL A 469 -19.41 -12.63 16.31
N ARG A 470 -20.21 -13.69 16.39
CA ARG A 470 -19.77 -15.08 16.56
C ARG A 470 -19.50 -15.68 15.20
N VAL A 471 -18.24 -16.03 14.95
CA VAL A 471 -17.78 -16.58 13.68
C VAL A 471 -17.42 -18.06 13.83
N ALA A 472 -17.80 -18.88 12.85
CA ALA A 472 -17.35 -20.27 12.75
C ALA A 472 -16.63 -20.51 11.42
N ILE A 473 -15.60 -21.37 11.45
CA ILE A 473 -14.74 -21.67 10.30
C ILE A 473 -14.71 -23.18 10.05
N LEU A 474 -15.16 -23.61 8.88
CA LEU A 474 -15.16 -25.00 8.44
C LEU A 474 -14.12 -25.23 7.35
N THR A 475 -13.09 -26.02 7.64
CA THR A 475 -12.18 -26.51 6.59
C THR A 475 -12.81 -27.74 5.94
N VAL A 476 -12.96 -27.72 4.62
CA VAL A 476 -13.48 -28.86 3.84
C VAL A 476 -12.32 -29.44 3.02
N SER A 477 -11.85 -30.62 3.41
CA SER A 477 -10.78 -31.34 2.71
C SER A 477 -10.70 -32.80 3.14
N ASP A 478 -10.80 -33.72 2.19
CA ASP A 478 -10.53 -35.15 2.40
C ASP A 478 -9.14 -35.40 3.01
N THR A 479 -8.12 -34.69 2.54
CA THR A 479 -6.72 -34.85 2.99
C THR A 479 -6.55 -34.40 4.44
N VAL A 480 -7.17 -33.30 4.84
CA VAL A 480 -7.08 -32.80 6.22
C VAL A 480 -7.95 -33.66 7.15
N ALA A 481 -9.17 -34.02 6.74
CA ALA A 481 -10.09 -34.81 7.55
C ALA A 481 -9.58 -36.24 7.81
N SER A 482 -8.83 -36.82 6.89
CA SER A 482 -8.16 -38.12 7.07
C SER A 482 -6.86 -38.05 7.89
N GLY A 483 -6.37 -36.85 8.22
CA GLY A 483 -5.09 -36.63 8.90
C GLY A 483 -3.87 -36.79 7.99
N ALA A 484 -4.06 -36.92 6.67
CA ALA A 484 -2.99 -37.11 5.69
C ALA A 484 -2.25 -35.81 5.33
N GLY A 485 -2.75 -34.64 5.75
CA GLY A 485 -2.10 -33.35 5.53
C GLY A 485 -2.54 -32.28 6.54
N PRO A 486 -1.72 -31.24 6.77
CA PRO A 486 -2.03 -30.20 7.75
C PRO A 486 -3.09 -29.22 7.22
N ASP A 487 -3.99 -28.78 8.10
CA ASP A 487 -4.86 -27.64 7.80
C ASP A 487 -4.05 -26.34 7.78
N ARG A 488 -3.90 -25.75 6.60
CA ARG A 488 -3.24 -24.45 6.43
C ARG A 488 -4.23 -23.30 6.32
N SER A 489 -5.45 -23.58 5.88
CA SER A 489 -6.44 -22.57 5.53
C SER A 489 -7.28 -22.19 6.74
N GLY A 490 -7.64 -23.14 7.59
CA GLY A 490 -8.34 -22.90 8.86
C GLY A 490 -7.60 -21.92 9.76
N PRO A 491 -6.34 -22.19 10.16
CA PRO A 491 -5.56 -21.26 10.99
C PRO A 491 -5.37 -19.88 10.35
N ARG A 492 -5.23 -19.82 9.01
CA ARG A 492 -5.12 -18.56 8.28
C ARG A 492 -6.42 -17.77 8.34
N ALA A 493 -7.58 -18.40 8.12
CA ALA A 493 -8.88 -17.77 8.25
C ALA A 493 -9.12 -17.24 9.67
N VAL A 494 -8.74 -18.00 10.70
CA VAL A 494 -8.81 -17.55 12.10
C VAL A 494 -7.98 -16.28 12.30
N SER A 495 -6.74 -16.30 11.82
CA SER A 495 -5.85 -15.13 11.90
C SER A 495 -6.43 -13.91 11.19
N VAL A 496 -7.02 -14.09 10.01
CA VAL A 496 -7.61 -12.99 9.22
C VAL A 496 -8.85 -12.42 9.93
N VAL A 497 -9.77 -13.27 10.38
CA VAL A 497 -10.97 -12.83 11.13
C VAL A 497 -10.58 -12.08 12.40
N ASN A 498 -9.62 -12.61 13.17
CA ASN A 498 -9.15 -11.95 14.39
C ASN A 498 -8.50 -10.59 14.09
N SER A 499 -7.69 -10.49 13.01
CA SER A 499 -7.09 -9.22 12.60
C SER A 499 -8.11 -8.17 12.14
N CYS A 500 -9.31 -8.62 11.75
CA CYS A 500 -10.40 -7.76 11.30
C CYS A 500 -11.55 -7.64 12.33
N SER A 501 -11.36 -8.12 13.56
CA SER A 501 -12.40 -8.24 14.59
C SER A 501 -13.15 -6.93 14.83
N GLU A 502 -12.45 -5.81 15.02
CA GLU A 502 -13.05 -4.49 15.25
C GLU A 502 -13.85 -4.00 14.04
N ARG A 503 -13.30 -4.19 12.83
CA ARG A 503 -13.95 -3.83 11.56
C ARG A 503 -15.19 -4.67 11.28
N LEU A 504 -15.30 -5.85 11.88
CA LEU A 504 -16.47 -6.74 11.81
C LEU A 504 -17.43 -6.56 13.00
N GLY A 505 -17.21 -5.58 13.88
CA GLY A 505 -18.08 -5.33 15.03
C GLY A 505 -17.78 -6.22 16.23
N GLY A 506 -16.50 -6.47 16.53
CA GLY A 506 -16.07 -7.33 17.63
C GLY A 506 -16.19 -8.80 17.28
N ALA A 507 -15.83 -9.18 16.05
CA ALA A 507 -15.92 -10.57 15.62
C ALA A 507 -14.94 -11.47 16.37
N ARG A 508 -15.42 -12.62 16.82
CA ARG A 508 -14.64 -13.64 17.50
C ARG A 508 -14.91 -14.99 16.87
N VAL A 509 -13.84 -15.71 16.52
CA VAL A 509 -13.98 -17.11 16.12
C VAL A 509 -14.31 -17.94 17.36
N VAL A 510 -15.49 -18.57 17.35
CA VAL A 510 -16.02 -19.35 18.47
C VAL A 510 -15.88 -20.85 18.24
N SER A 511 -15.90 -21.28 16.96
CA SER A 511 -15.84 -22.68 16.59
C SER A 511 -15.06 -22.88 15.30
N THR A 512 -14.31 -23.98 15.25
CA THR A 512 -13.61 -24.45 14.05
C THR A 512 -13.82 -25.94 13.89
N ALA A 513 -14.01 -26.42 12.68
CA ALA A 513 -14.14 -27.86 12.41
C ALA A 513 -13.50 -28.21 11.06
N VAL A 514 -13.20 -29.49 10.89
CA VAL A 514 -12.72 -30.07 9.63
C VAL A 514 -13.65 -31.19 9.23
N VAL A 515 -14.07 -31.23 7.97
CA VAL A 515 -14.87 -32.31 7.39
C VAL A 515 -14.29 -32.74 6.04
N PRO A 516 -14.49 -34.01 5.64
CA PRO A 516 -14.17 -34.43 4.28
C PRO A 516 -15.13 -33.77 3.28
N ASP A 517 -14.79 -33.87 2.00
CA ASP A 517 -15.57 -33.38 0.88
C ASP A 517 -16.83 -34.26 0.65
N ASP A 518 -17.79 -34.12 1.56
CA ASP A 518 -19.02 -34.91 1.62
C ASP A 518 -20.21 -34.01 1.93
N VAL A 519 -21.21 -34.03 1.04
CA VAL A 519 -22.37 -33.12 1.11
C VAL A 519 -23.09 -33.23 2.44
N SER A 520 -23.35 -34.45 2.92
CA SER A 520 -24.09 -34.68 4.17
C SER A 520 -23.30 -34.13 5.37
N LYS A 521 -22.00 -34.43 5.46
CA LYS A 521 -21.17 -33.96 6.58
C LYS A 521 -21.00 -32.45 6.61
N ILE A 522 -20.85 -31.81 5.44
CA ILE A 522 -20.79 -30.35 5.35
C ILE A 522 -22.12 -29.76 5.81
N LYS A 523 -23.25 -30.27 5.32
CA LYS A 523 -24.60 -29.82 5.71
C LYS A 523 -24.86 -29.96 7.20
N ASP A 524 -24.49 -31.09 7.81
CA ASP A 524 -24.68 -31.32 9.24
C ASP A 524 -23.97 -30.26 10.10
N VAL A 525 -22.74 -29.89 9.73
CA VAL A 525 -21.99 -28.85 10.43
C VAL A 525 -22.60 -27.47 10.19
N LEU A 526 -22.93 -27.13 8.94
CA LEU A 526 -23.53 -25.84 8.62
C LEU A 526 -24.89 -25.66 9.31
N HIS A 527 -25.75 -26.67 9.29
CA HIS A 527 -27.04 -26.69 9.99
C HIS A 527 -26.88 -26.54 11.50
N ARG A 528 -25.95 -27.31 12.11
CA ARG A 528 -25.67 -27.19 13.55
C ARG A 528 -25.19 -25.79 13.91
N TRP A 529 -24.30 -25.20 13.12
CA TRP A 529 -23.78 -23.86 13.41
C TRP A 529 -24.78 -22.74 13.13
N SER A 530 -25.65 -22.87 12.13
CA SER A 530 -26.65 -21.86 11.84
C SER A 530 -27.84 -21.93 12.79
N ASP A 531 -28.40 -23.12 13.01
CA ASP A 531 -29.73 -23.26 13.62
C ASP A 531 -29.67 -23.58 15.11
N ILE A 532 -28.63 -24.31 15.53
CA ILE A 532 -28.47 -24.76 16.92
C ILE A 532 -27.54 -23.82 17.67
N GLU A 533 -26.32 -23.61 17.15
CA GLU A 533 -25.33 -22.77 17.82
C GLU A 533 -25.49 -21.28 17.50
N GLN A 534 -26.33 -20.92 16.53
CA GLN A 534 -26.65 -19.54 16.13
C GLN A 534 -25.39 -18.68 15.90
N MET A 535 -24.54 -19.12 14.99
CA MET A 535 -23.39 -18.34 14.51
C MET A 535 -23.86 -17.22 13.60
N ASP A 536 -23.19 -16.07 13.65
CA ASP A 536 -23.55 -14.93 12.81
C ASP A 536 -22.92 -15.02 11.42
N LEU A 537 -21.68 -15.51 11.37
CA LEU A 537 -20.92 -15.69 10.16
C LEU A 537 -20.30 -17.09 10.16
N ILE A 538 -20.50 -17.83 9.08
CA ILE A 538 -19.91 -19.15 8.84
C ILE A 538 -19.09 -19.07 7.55
N LEU A 539 -17.80 -19.36 7.67
CA LEU A 539 -16.88 -19.41 6.53
C LEU A 539 -16.50 -20.87 6.26
N THR A 540 -16.73 -21.36 5.04
CA THR A 540 -16.17 -22.64 4.61
C THR A 540 -14.94 -22.41 3.77
N LEU A 541 -13.94 -23.30 3.86
CA LEU A 541 -12.66 -23.18 3.18
C LEU A 541 -12.38 -24.46 2.39
N GLY A 542 -12.36 -24.36 1.06
CA GLY A 542 -12.10 -25.51 0.18
C GLY A 542 -13.35 -26.10 -0.46
N GLY A 543 -13.15 -27.09 -1.33
CA GLY A 543 -14.23 -27.80 -2.01
C GLY A 543 -15.05 -26.95 -3.00
N THR A 544 -14.51 -25.85 -3.54
CA THR A 544 -15.19 -24.93 -4.47
C THR A 544 -14.73 -25.03 -5.92
N GLY A 545 -13.81 -25.95 -6.24
CA GLY A 545 -13.30 -26.16 -7.60
C GLY A 545 -14.22 -26.99 -8.51
N PHE A 546 -13.68 -27.48 -9.62
CA PHE A 546 -14.43 -28.28 -10.62
C PHE A 546 -14.27 -29.80 -10.44
N THR A 547 -13.49 -30.26 -9.46
CA THR A 547 -13.27 -31.69 -9.30
C THR A 547 -14.53 -32.38 -8.79
N PRO A 548 -14.74 -33.69 -9.06
CA PRO A 548 -15.90 -34.42 -8.54
C PRO A 548 -16.01 -34.45 -7.01
N ARG A 549 -14.91 -34.15 -6.30
CA ARG A 549 -14.89 -34.03 -4.85
C ARG A 549 -15.24 -32.62 -4.38
N ASP A 550 -15.08 -31.58 -5.19
CA ASP A 550 -15.48 -30.23 -4.81
C ASP A 550 -17.01 -30.12 -4.69
N VAL A 551 -17.56 -30.25 -3.48
CA VAL A 551 -19.03 -30.31 -3.25
C VAL A 551 -19.55 -29.27 -2.24
N THR A 552 -18.70 -28.32 -1.84
CA THR A 552 -19.05 -27.31 -0.81
C THR A 552 -20.17 -26.36 -1.26
N PRO A 553 -20.20 -25.87 -2.51
CA PRO A 553 -21.30 -25.04 -3.01
C PRO A 553 -22.65 -25.78 -3.01
N GLU A 554 -22.68 -27.05 -3.39
CA GLU A 554 -23.89 -27.89 -3.40
C GLU A 554 -24.46 -28.01 -1.99
N ALA A 555 -23.62 -28.39 -1.03
CA ALA A 555 -24.00 -28.49 0.38
C ALA A 555 -24.54 -27.17 0.93
N THR A 556 -23.95 -26.05 0.53
CA THR A 556 -24.35 -24.71 0.99
C THR A 556 -25.68 -24.28 0.37
N LYS A 557 -25.85 -24.47 -0.95
CA LYS A 557 -27.06 -24.08 -1.69
C LYS A 557 -28.31 -24.85 -1.24
N GLU A 558 -28.16 -26.10 -0.83
CA GLU A 558 -29.26 -26.88 -0.26
C GLU A 558 -29.73 -26.38 1.12
N LEU A 559 -28.94 -25.52 1.77
CA LEU A 559 -29.17 -25.09 3.15
C LEU A 559 -29.59 -23.62 3.27
N ILE A 560 -29.08 -22.73 2.40
CA ILE A 560 -29.40 -21.30 2.43
C ILE A 560 -30.83 -21.02 1.97
N GLU A 561 -31.46 -20.04 2.61
CA GLU A 561 -32.82 -19.57 2.31
C GLU A 561 -32.81 -18.42 1.31
N LYS A 562 -31.74 -17.61 1.32
CA LYS A 562 -31.58 -16.45 0.44
C LYS A 562 -30.14 -16.32 -0.05
N GLU A 563 -29.94 -16.31 -1.36
CA GLU A 563 -28.61 -16.11 -1.95
C GLU A 563 -28.10 -14.67 -1.81
N THR A 564 -26.79 -14.51 -1.78
CA THR A 564 -26.08 -13.21 -1.71
C THR A 564 -25.07 -13.06 -2.85
N PRO A 565 -25.53 -13.05 -4.12
CA PRO A 565 -24.64 -13.11 -5.29
C PRO A 565 -23.68 -11.93 -5.41
N GLY A 566 -24.01 -10.77 -4.85
CA GLY A 566 -23.12 -9.60 -4.84
C GLY A 566 -21.79 -9.85 -4.11
N LEU A 567 -21.80 -10.64 -3.02
CA LEU A 567 -20.57 -11.01 -2.31
C LEU A 567 -19.66 -11.86 -3.20
N LEU A 568 -20.25 -12.80 -3.95
CA LEU A 568 -19.53 -13.67 -4.88
C LEU A 568 -18.92 -12.86 -6.03
N HIS A 569 -19.65 -11.87 -6.55
CA HIS A 569 -19.15 -11.00 -7.63
C HIS A 569 -17.90 -10.24 -7.19
N VAL A 570 -17.93 -9.62 -6.01
CA VAL A 570 -16.80 -8.87 -5.45
C VAL A 570 -15.61 -9.80 -5.19
N MET A 571 -15.84 -10.97 -4.57
CA MET A 571 -14.79 -11.97 -4.37
C MET A 571 -14.14 -12.40 -5.70
N MET A 572 -14.96 -12.69 -6.72
CA MET A 572 -14.46 -13.11 -8.03
C MET A 572 -13.68 -11.99 -8.72
N GLN A 573 -14.20 -10.76 -8.70
CA GLN A 573 -13.56 -9.59 -9.30
C GLN A 573 -12.18 -9.32 -8.68
N GLU A 574 -12.05 -9.40 -7.35
CA GLU A 574 -10.78 -9.19 -6.66
C GLU A 574 -9.81 -10.36 -6.89
N SER A 575 -10.28 -11.61 -6.81
CA SER A 575 -9.43 -12.78 -7.03
C SER A 575 -8.88 -12.85 -8.47
N LEU A 576 -9.63 -12.39 -9.48
CA LEU A 576 -9.17 -12.35 -10.87
C LEU A 576 -8.01 -11.37 -11.12
N LYS A 577 -7.83 -10.36 -10.25
CA LYS A 577 -6.67 -9.46 -10.31
C LYS A 577 -5.37 -10.17 -9.93
N VAL A 578 -5.45 -11.24 -9.15
CA VAL A 578 -4.30 -11.98 -8.61
C VAL A 578 -4.03 -13.24 -9.41
N THR A 579 -5.07 -14.04 -9.69
CA THR A 579 -4.92 -15.29 -10.44
C THR A 579 -6.02 -15.48 -11.48
N PRO A 580 -5.68 -15.66 -12.77
CA PRO A 580 -6.66 -15.95 -13.81
C PRO A 580 -7.49 -17.20 -13.52
N THR A 581 -6.94 -18.19 -12.83
CA THR A 581 -7.66 -19.44 -12.51
C THR A 581 -8.75 -19.26 -11.46
N ALA A 582 -8.89 -18.07 -10.85
CA ALA A 582 -10.00 -17.76 -9.94
C ALA A 582 -11.37 -17.97 -10.59
N MET A 583 -11.47 -17.80 -11.93
CA MET A 583 -12.69 -18.04 -12.70
C MET A 583 -13.23 -19.47 -12.58
N LEU A 584 -12.43 -20.42 -12.10
CA LEU A 584 -12.82 -21.82 -11.91
C LEU A 584 -13.49 -22.08 -10.54
N SER A 585 -13.67 -21.05 -9.71
CA SER A 585 -14.37 -21.20 -8.44
C SER A 585 -15.89 -21.20 -8.63
N ARG A 586 -16.56 -22.17 -8.01
CA ARG A 586 -18.03 -22.33 -7.99
C ARG A 586 -18.64 -21.92 -6.65
N SER A 587 -17.95 -21.09 -5.86
CA SER A 587 -18.38 -20.66 -4.52
C SER A 587 -19.86 -20.23 -4.47
N ALA A 588 -20.51 -20.51 -3.34
CA ALA A 588 -21.83 -20.01 -3.01
C ALA A 588 -21.78 -19.15 -1.73
N ALA A 589 -22.74 -18.24 -1.60
CA ALA A 589 -22.91 -17.42 -0.40
C ALA A 589 -24.40 -17.11 -0.19
N GLY A 590 -24.87 -17.20 1.05
CA GLY A 590 -26.27 -16.95 1.35
C GLY A 590 -26.58 -16.94 2.83
N ILE A 591 -27.83 -16.62 3.13
CA ILE A 591 -28.37 -16.45 4.48
C ILE A 591 -29.22 -17.66 4.82
N ARG A 592 -29.06 -18.16 6.05
CA ARG A 592 -29.96 -19.15 6.68
C ARG A 592 -30.31 -18.65 8.07
N GLY A 593 -31.60 -18.41 8.33
CA GLY A 593 -32.02 -17.79 9.59
C GLY A 593 -31.27 -16.46 9.83
N SER A 594 -30.52 -16.39 10.94
CA SER A 594 -29.69 -15.22 11.29
C SER A 594 -28.20 -15.38 10.94
N SER A 595 -27.84 -16.39 10.15
CA SER A 595 -26.45 -16.72 9.82
C SER A 595 -26.14 -16.41 8.36
N LEU A 596 -25.01 -15.73 8.13
CA LEU A 596 -24.42 -15.58 6.79
C LEU A 596 -23.40 -16.70 6.55
N ILE A 597 -23.56 -17.45 5.46
CA ILE A 597 -22.66 -18.53 5.06
C ILE A 597 -21.94 -18.11 3.78
N ILE A 598 -20.61 -18.19 3.75
CA ILE A 598 -19.77 -17.82 2.60
C ILE A 598 -18.76 -18.93 2.31
N ASN A 599 -18.73 -19.44 1.08
CA ASN A 599 -17.72 -20.40 0.65
C ASN A 599 -16.47 -19.70 0.11
N MET A 600 -15.36 -19.87 0.81
CA MET A 600 -14.06 -19.35 0.44
C MET A 600 -13.19 -20.43 -0.23
N PRO A 601 -12.24 -20.04 -1.09
CA PRO A 601 -11.29 -20.99 -1.67
C PRO A 601 -10.45 -21.70 -0.60
N GLY A 602 -9.99 -22.92 -0.91
CA GLY A 602 -9.13 -23.70 -0.02
C GLY A 602 -7.68 -23.23 0.06
N ASN A 603 -7.29 -22.18 -0.68
CA ASN A 603 -5.94 -21.62 -0.65
C ASN A 603 -5.82 -20.54 0.45
N PRO A 604 -4.86 -20.63 1.39
CA PRO A 604 -4.72 -19.69 2.50
C PRO A 604 -4.57 -18.21 2.09
N ASN A 605 -3.94 -17.92 0.94
CA ASN A 605 -3.78 -16.55 0.46
C ASN A 605 -5.10 -16.02 -0.10
N ALA A 606 -5.79 -16.83 -0.89
CA ALA A 606 -7.10 -16.49 -1.45
C ALA A 606 -8.15 -16.22 -0.35
N VAL A 607 -8.08 -16.92 0.78
CA VAL A 607 -8.96 -16.63 1.95
C VAL A 607 -8.75 -15.20 2.48
N ALA A 608 -7.50 -14.75 2.56
CA ALA A 608 -7.21 -13.39 3.04
C ALA A 608 -7.71 -12.33 2.04
N GLU A 609 -7.46 -12.57 0.75
CA GLU A 609 -7.90 -11.69 -0.35
C GLU A 609 -9.43 -11.57 -0.40
N CYS A 610 -10.15 -12.70 -0.40
CA CYS A 610 -11.60 -12.69 -0.40
C CYS A 610 -12.18 -12.02 0.85
N MET A 611 -11.57 -12.25 2.02
CA MET A 611 -12.05 -11.59 3.24
C MET A 611 -11.86 -10.07 3.14
N GLU A 612 -10.69 -9.60 2.72
CA GLU A 612 -10.39 -8.17 2.56
C GLU A 612 -11.37 -7.48 1.59
N ALA A 613 -11.69 -8.15 0.48
CA ALA A 613 -12.68 -7.69 -0.49
C ALA A 613 -14.08 -7.49 0.11
N LEU A 614 -14.48 -8.35 1.05
CA LEU A 614 -15.80 -8.31 1.67
C LEU A 614 -15.91 -7.38 2.87
N LEU A 615 -14.80 -7.03 3.54
CA LEU A 615 -14.79 -6.24 4.78
C LEU A 615 -15.63 -4.95 4.73
N PRO A 616 -15.64 -4.16 3.64
CA PRO A 616 -16.41 -2.91 3.59
C PRO A 616 -17.92 -3.10 3.79
N ALA A 617 -18.47 -4.22 3.33
CA ALA A 617 -19.92 -4.50 3.38
C ALA A 617 -20.31 -5.48 4.50
N LEU A 618 -19.39 -6.33 4.94
CA LEU A 618 -19.71 -7.49 5.78
C LEU A 618 -20.26 -7.11 7.16
N LYS A 619 -19.72 -6.06 7.81
CA LYS A 619 -20.25 -5.57 9.10
C LYS A 619 -21.70 -5.10 9.00
N HIS A 620 -22.03 -4.36 7.94
CA HIS A 620 -23.39 -3.86 7.74
C HIS A 620 -24.35 -5.02 7.41
N GLY A 621 -23.94 -5.94 6.53
CA GLY A 621 -24.73 -7.12 6.20
C GLY A 621 -25.08 -7.98 7.42
N LEU A 622 -24.11 -8.24 8.30
CA LEU A 622 -24.35 -9.03 9.52
C LEU A 622 -25.34 -8.35 10.49
N LYS A 623 -25.32 -7.02 10.62
CA LYS A 623 -26.31 -6.28 11.40
C LYS A 623 -27.72 -6.40 10.82
N GLN A 624 -27.85 -6.29 9.49
CA GLN A 624 -29.15 -6.40 8.83
C GLN A 624 -29.75 -7.80 9.01
N ILE A 625 -28.92 -8.85 8.92
CA ILE A 625 -29.35 -10.25 9.08
C ILE A 625 -29.84 -10.54 10.50
N ARG A 626 -29.22 -9.93 11.53
CA ARG A 626 -29.66 -10.03 12.94
C ARG A 626 -31.01 -9.36 13.23
N GLY A 627 -31.66 -8.73 12.24
CA GLY A 627 -32.96 -8.12 12.40
C GLY A 627 -32.91 -6.74 13.06
N ASP A 628 -31.74 -6.10 13.07
CA ASP A 628 -31.56 -4.74 13.58
C ASP A 628 -32.17 -3.74 12.58
N LYS A 629 -33.50 -3.66 12.55
CA LYS A 629 -34.30 -2.82 11.61
C LYS A 629 -34.19 -1.32 11.89
N ARG A 630 -33.22 -0.88 12.70
CA ARG A 630 -33.00 0.51 13.08
C ARG A 630 -31.52 0.83 13.24
N GLU A 631 -30.78 0.86 12.13
CA GLU A 631 -30.06 2.10 11.92
C GLU A 631 -31.11 3.12 11.47
N LYS A 632 -31.61 3.91 12.44
CA LYS A 632 -31.94 5.28 12.09
C LYS A 632 -30.66 5.79 11.47
N HIS A 633 -30.63 5.90 10.14
CA HIS A 633 -29.66 6.74 9.47
C HIS A 633 -29.48 8.00 10.33
N PRO A 634 -28.27 8.57 10.44
CA PRO A 634 -28.16 9.97 10.82
C PRO A 634 -28.84 10.78 9.71
N ARG A 635 -30.19 10.84 9.77
CA ARG A 635 -31.14 11.23 8.73
C ARG A 635 -30.90 10.47 7.40
N HIS A 636 -31.89 9.74 6.88
CA HIS A 636 -31.94 9.64 5.41
C HIS A 636 -32.19 11.07 4.99
N VAL A 637 -31.13 11.69 4.55
CA VAL A 637 -31.26 12.96 3.93
C VAL A 637 -31.46 12.66 2.46
N PRO A 638 -32.51 13.19 1.80
CA PRO A 638 -32.52 13.21 0.35
C PRO A 638 -31.13 13.71 -0.08
N HIS A 639 -30.59 13.23 -1.21
CA HIS A 639 -29.25 13.65 -1.67
C HIS A 639 -29.03 15.19 -1.63
N ALA A 640 -30.10 15.97 -1.52
CA ALA A 640 -30.18 17.42 -1.27
C ALA A 640 -29.90 17.98 0.15
N GLN A 641 -29.77 17.21 1.24
CA GLN A 641 -29.60 17.81 2.59
C GLN A 641 -28.56 17.09 3.50
N GLY A 642 -27.88 16.03 3.03
CA GLY A 642 -26.78 15.42 3.78
C GLY A 642 -25.65 16.44 3.85
N ALA A 643 -25.02 16.63 5.02
CA ALA A 643 -23.93 17.59 5.14
C ALA A 643 -22.89 17.28 4.06
N THR A 644 -22.78 18.18 3.08
CA THR A 644 -21.83 18.09 1.99
C THR A 644 -20.45 18.03 2.62
N THR A 645 -19.68 17.00 2.29
CA THR A 645 -18.23 17.06 2.55
C THR A 645 -17.68 17.97 1.46
N ASP A 646 -17.86 19.26 1.67
CA ASP A 646 -17.91 20.23 0.60
C ASP A 646 -16.51 20.75 0.26
N VAL A 647 -15.79 19.96 -0.54
CA VAL A 647 -14.64 20.43 -1.30
C VAL A 647 -15.09 21.46 -2.35
N TRP A 648 -16.39 21.52 -2.65
CA TRP A 648 -16.96 22.33 -3.72
C TRP A 648 -17.42 23.72 -3.22
N GLU A 649 -18.11 23.89 -2.09
CA GLU A 649 -18.48 25.19 -1.50
C GLU A 649 -17.27 26.02 -1.07
N GLN A 650 -16.21 25.40 -0.52
CA GLN A 650 -14.96 26.12 -0.22
C GLN A 650 -14.26 26.60 -1.49
N SER A 651 -14.21 25.75 -2.52
CA SER A 651 -13.63 26.12 -3.82
C SER A 651 -14.49 27.15 -4.56
N TYR A 652 -15.81 27.05 -4.44
CA TYR A 652 -16.78 27.97 -5.03
C TYR A 652 -16.74 29.34 -4.34
N THR A 653 -16.67 29.40 -3.00
CA THR A 653 -16.60 30.67 -2.24
C THR A 653 -15.24 31.38 -2.44
N LEU A 654 -14.16 30.63 -2.62
CA LEU A 654 -12.83 31.17 -2.97
C LEU A 654 -12.74 31.62 -4.44
N ALA A 655 -13.47 30.97 -5.35
CA ALA A 655 -13.48 31.31 -6.78
C ALA A 655 -14.48 32.42 -7.14
N SER A 656 -15.59 32.59 -6.40
CA SER A 656 -16.63 33.58 -6.69
C SER A 656 -16.40 34.95 -6.04
N ALA A 657 -15.33 35.11 -5.24
CA ALA A 657 -14.86 36.41 -4.79
C ALA A 657 -13.98 37.08 -5.85
N SER A 658 -14.59 37.73 -6.84
CA SER A 658 -13.91 38.81 -7.58
C SER A 658 -14.66 40.12 -7.42
N GLY A 659 -13.97 41.12 -6.87
CA GLY A 659 -14.42 42.50 -6.92
C GLY A 659 -14.12 43.37 -5.69
N THR A 660 -12.84 43.57 -5.35
CA THR A 660 -12.29 44.93 -5.16
C THR A 660 -10.78 44.86 -4.94
N GLU A 661 -10.03 45.31 -5.95
CA GLU A 661 -8.68 45.80 -5.75
C GLU A 661 -8.68 46.93 -4.70
N PRO A 662 -7.76 46.94 -3.72
CA PRO A 662 -7.20 48.17 -3.22
C PRO A 662 -6.03 48.56 -4.14
N GLY A 663 -6.16 49.74 -4.74
CA GLY A 663 -5.28 50.24 -5.78
C GLY A 663 -3.79 50.30 -5.42
N CYS A 664 -3.00 50.18 -6.48
CA CYS A 664 -1.58 50.50 -6.52
C CYS A 664 -1.35 51.98 -6.15
N SER A 665 -0.52 52.26 -5.14
CA SER A 665 0.07 53.58 -4.90
C SER A 665 1.56 53.58 -5.27
N CYS A 666 1.85 53.55 -6.58
CA CYS A 666 3.18 53.90 -7.10
C CYS A 666 3.03 54.79 -8.35
N CYS A 667 2.44 55.97 -8.14
CA CYS A 667 2.66 57.20 -8.91
C CYS A 667 2.30 58.42 -8.04
N ARG A 668 3.10 58.63 -6.98
CA ARG A 668 3.67 59.90 -6.50
C ARG A 668 4.35 59.69 -5.16
#